data_AF-A0A8H3LQL7-F1
#
_entry.id   AF-A0A8H3LQL7-F1
#
_cell.length_a   1.000
_cell.length_b   1.000
_cell.length_c   1.000
_cell.angle_alpha   90.00
_cell.angle_beta   90.00
_cell.angle_gamma   90.00
#
_symmetry.space_group_name_H-M   'P 1'
#
loop_
_entity.id
_entity.type
_entity.pdbx_description
1 polymer ?
#
loop_
_entity_poly.entity_id
_entity_poly.type
_entity_poly.pdbx_seq_one_letter_code
_entity_poly.pdbx_strand_id
1 'polypeptide(L)'
;MLFGVFETLDYDLNLDERKMKFKKYDHVICEDCNQEIEKFNFICHNCYNKETDCNEQNRMNYGICKVCFKSNASFGCCEIKIFKTSDYELNLEGRRIKYKDYNIICEKCNNKIDEYYYCKNCYSEETDIIKKHYLKYGPNFKIFSTLDYNLNLEKRRKKFGNFAGIFCEKCNNEIDKRNEETDTIKKHYMKYGSNFGILSILDYNLNLKEKMEKFRNFDGIFCEKCNNEIDEYYCKVCYSKETDIIKKGHMKYGSNFKIFSTLDYNLSLEERMAKYMEYNYILCEKCNYEIDKQYYNCNKCYNNQIMTSKCKVCFIGNNGNCCSFYEFQQFLEDFNKWINENKLMDDYLVIKKQKGEISDYDLDEDDRRVKYKVFDYILCEKCDKKYHYNYCYNCYVKEINELNKLKSIILQPKLQGYENFYSKVYNKETKELRELKELQSILKDYKNVYFKLDEDLGIFKQIIKEFEKTKYQIENSKSHINNIRYNGLNNCDRKLNSYCECYDKETDIDEKKRMEFGKCKDCFKIHEDLDGCLSCKPKRFQRDFNKWTSRNELIDKLIQENQLIDRRYGLLEWIPYDQFINIKYIAEGGFAKVYSAIWIGGRIRKWSQFSNSWKRDGSTTTVALKVLNNSKNISEDFLNEIKFFNEVSGYMCVIKCFGITQDPITYNYALVLQYIENGDLRKYLGRTVNTLIWDQRLNKIYDICLALNNIHVHRLIHKDLHPGNIFIGSTFAYIGDFGFCMPANEILSNSTKKKIYGVMPYMAPEILRGKLHTLASDVYSLGVILNEIITVIPPFSNQPHDHFLALDVCRGLRPNIREETPDSLKELIKKCWDANPENRPTSGEILHTLSYQLNTYKSMPLKRLSYNFNESTNVTNLLSSEVHPKATYTSRLFNFQKLPEPINCPDQQEFISSRYIEKIQSGQVKNLHSDECLDCNIMNID
;
A
#
# COMPACT_ATOMS: atom_id res chain seq x y z
N MET A 1 5.23 -38.17 43.16
CA MET A 1 5.50 -38.73 41.82
C MET A 1 4.93 -40.12 41.75
N LEU A 2 4.02 -40.36 40.82
CA LEU A 2 3.46 -41.67 40.53
C LEU A 2 4.37 -42.40 39.52
N PHE A 3 4.96 -43.52 39.93
CA PHE A 3 5.79 -44.35 39.04
C PHE A 3 4.94 -45.48 38.46
N GLY A 4 4.93 -45.60 37.13
CA GLY A 4 4.36 -46.73 36.41
C GLY A 4 5.47 -47.72 36.05
N VAL A 5 5.17 -49.02 36.06
CA VAL A 5 6.08 -50.05 35.56
C VAL A 5 5.60 -50.46 34.18
N PHE A 6 6.51 -50.44 33.20
CA PHE A 6 6.25 -50.84 31.83
C PHE A 6 6.77 -52.25 31.61
N GLU A 7 5.84 -53.17 31.39
CA GLU A 7 6.11 -54.60 31.31
C GLU A 7 6.34 -55.04 29.86
N THR A 8 7.01 -56.17 29.62
CA THR A 8 7.25 -56.66 28.24
C THR A 8 5.95 -56.86 27.46
N LEU A 9 4.87 -57.28 28.13
CA LEU A 9 3.55 -57.45 27.50
C LEU A 9 2.90 -56.12 27.07
N ASP A 10 3.36 -54.98 27.59
CA ASP A 10 2.87 -53.68 27.14
C ASP A 10 3.28 -53.34 25.71
N TYR A 11 4.30 -54.03 25.19
CA TYR A 11 4.61 -53.98 23.76
C TYR A 11 3.53 -54.60 22.87
N ASP A 12 2.56 -55.33 23.42
CA ASP A 12 1.48 -55.90 22.61
C ASP A 12 0.36 -54.90 22.35
N LEU A 13 0.28 -53.85 23.17
CA LEU A 13 -0.61 -52.72 22.96
C LEU A 13 -0.08 -51.82 21.85
N ASN A 14 -0.98 -51.19 21.09
CA ASN A 14 -0.56 -50.15 20.15
C ASN A 14 -0.18 -48.85 20.89
N LEU A 15 0.47 -47.91 20.19
CA LEU A 15 1.02 -46.70 20.81
C LEU A 15 -0.02 -45.84 21.53
N ASP A 16 -1.24 -45.74 20.98
CA ASP A 16 -2.31 -44.95 21.60
C ASP A 16 -2.85 -45.63 22.86
N GLU A 17 -2.97 -46.95 22.85
CA GLU A 17 -3.34 -47.75 24.02
C GLU A 17 -2.28 -47.61 25.14
N ARG A 18 -0.97 -47.65 24.81
CA ARG A 18 0.12 -47.46 25.79
C ARG A 18 0.09 -46.06 26.40
N LYS A 19 -0.06 -45.03 25.55
CA LYS A 19 -0.19 -43.63 26.00
C LYS A 19 -1.37 -43.46 26.95
N MET A 20 -2.47 -44.14 26.69
CA MET A 20 -3.66 -44.09 27.54
C MET A 20 -3.46 -44.85 28.85
N LYS A 21 -2.85 -46.06 28.82
CA LYS A 21 -2.55 -46.88 30.01
C LYS A 21 -1.65 -46.12 31.00
N PHE A 22 -0.62 -45.44 30.50
CA PHE A 22 0.39 -44.80 31.33
C PHE A 22 0.20 -43.29 31.55
N LYS A 23 -0.89 -42.71 31.02
CA LYS A 23 -1.20 -41.27 31.06
C LYS A 23 -1.15 -40.65 32.47
N LYS A 24 -1.47 -41.44 33.49
CA LYS A 24 -1.58 -41.00 34.89
C LYS A 24 -0.28 -41.09 35.70
N TYR A 25 0.79 -41.65 35.15
CA TYR A 25 2.07 -41.82 35.84
C TYR A 25 3.06 -40.75 35.41
N ASP A 26 3.80 -40.18 36.38
CA ASP A 26 4.76 -39.10 36.19
C ASP A 26 6.07 -39.59 35.58
N HIS A 27 6.47 -40.81 35.92
CA HIS A 27 7.64 -41.51 35.40
C HIS A 27 7.25 -42.96 35.12
N VAL A 28 7.80 -43.56 34.07
CA VAL A 28 7.48 -44.94 33.69
C VAL A 28 8.77 -45.70 33.52
N ILE A 29 8.98 -46.78 34.26
CA ILE A 29 10.25 -47.53 34.30
C ILE A 29 10.04 -48.90 33.67
N CYS A 30 10.93 -49.29 32.76
CA CYS A 30 10.94 -50.61 32.13
C CYS A 30 11.29 -51.68 33.17
N GLU A 31 10.47 -52.72 33.29
CA GLU A 31 10.70 -53.78 34.28
C GLU A 31 12.01 -54.55 34.05
N ASP A 32 12.40 -54.75 32.79
CA ASP A 32 13.50 -55.66 32.45
C ASP A 32 14.88 -55.04 32.65
N CYS A 33 15.02 -53.74 32.41
CA CYS A 33 16.30 -53.04 32.52
C CYS A 33 16.31 -51.92 33.55
N ASN A 34 15.19 -51.70 34.24
CA ASN A 34 15.01 -50.70 35.29
C ASN A 34 15.37 -49.25 34.86
N GLN A 35 15.27 -48.96 33.56
CA GLN A 35 15.50 -47.62 33.00
C GLN A 35 14.17 -46.92 32.73
N GLU A 36 14.17 -45.60 32.86
CA GLU A 36 12.99 -44.80 32.56
C GLU A 36 12.69 -44.80 31.05
N ILE A 37 11.42 -45.01 30.69
CA ILE A 37 10.91 -45.01 29.33
C ILE A 37 10.45 -43.62 28.94
N GLU A 38 10.92 -43.16 27.78
CA GLU A 38 10.46 -41.89 27.20
C GLU A 38 8.98 -41.95 26.82
N LYS A 39 8.20 -41.01 27.36
CA LYS A 39 6.73 -40.96 27.21
C LYS A 39 6.23 -40.65 25.81
N PHE A 40 7.09 -40.22 24.88
CA PHE A 40 6.63 -39.83 23.53
C PHE A 40 6.34 -41.05 22.65
N ASN A 41 7.19 -42.06 22.74
CA ASN A 41 7.12 -43.28 21.94
C ASN A 41 6.85 -44.54 22.78
N PHE A 42 6.94 -44.48 24.12
CA PHE A 42 6.67 -45.62 25.01
C PHE A 42 7.42 -46.89 24.58
N ILE A 43 8.72 -46.71 24.29
CA ILE A 43 9.66 -47.78 23.92
C ILE A 43 10.91 -47.66 24.79
N CYS A 44 11.28 -48.75 25.46
CA CYS A 44 12.57 -48.84 26.12
C CYS A 44 13.66 -49.04 25.07
N HIS A 45 14.42 -47.98 24.77
CA HIS A 45 15.44 -48.00 23.72
C HIS A 45 16.58 -48.96 24.05
N ASN A 46 16.84 -49.20 25.33
CA ASN A 46 17.88 -50.12 25.76
C ASN A 46 17.50 -51.59 25.50
N CYS A 47 16.22 -51.96 25.66
CA CYS A 47 15.73 -53.29 25.31
C CYS A 47 15.57 -53.41 23.78
N TYR A 48 15.02 -52.39 23.12
CA TYR A 48 14.82 -52.36 21.68
C TYR A 48 16.12 -52.53 20.90
N ASN A 49 17.18 -51.79 21.27
CA ASN A 49 18.46 -51.84 20.57
C ASN A 49 19.23 -53.15 20.82
N LYS A 50 18.86 -53.92 21.84
CA LYS A 50 19.44 -55.24 22.12
C LYS A 50 18.65 -56.38 21.46
N GLU A 51 17.43 -56.12 21.02
CA GLU A 51 16.61 -57.11 20.33
C GLU A 51 17.11 -57.29 18.89
N THR A 52 17.28 -58.54 18.48
CA THR A 52 17.85 -58.91 17.16
C THR A 52 16.82 -59.53 16.22
N ASP A 53 15.66 -59.96 16.74
CA ASP A 53 14.54 -60.40 15.92
C ASP A 53 13.77 -59.20 15.35
N CYS A 54 13.78 -59.09 14.02
CA CYS A 54 13.06 -58.06 13.26
C CYS A 54 11.55 -58.04 13.55
N ASN A 55 10.92 -59.20 13.77
CA ASN A 55 9.49 -59.26 14.10
C ASN A 55 9.23 -58.70 15.49
N GLU A 56 10.15 -58.94 16.42
CA GLU A 56 10.02 -58.48 17.79
C GLU A 56 10.30 -56.98 17.92
N GLN A 57 11.28 -56.45 17.19
CA GLN A 57 11.46 -55.01 17.05
C GLN A 57 10.21 -54.34 16.45
N ASN A 58 9.60 -54.95 15.43
CA ASN A 58 8.35 -54.43 14.85
C ASN A 58 7.19 -54.45 15.85
N ARG A 59 7.06 -55.52 16.65
CA ARG A 59 6.07 -55.59 17.74
C ARG A 59 6.31 -54.51 18.78
N MET A 60 7.56 -54.28 19.19
CA MET A 60 7.91 -53.21 20.12
C MET A 60 7.56 -51.82 19.57
N ASN A 61 7.79 -51.56 18.28
CA ASN A 61 7.47 -50.28 17.65
C ASN A 61 5.97 -50.04 17.47
N TYR A 62 5.21 -51.07 17.07
CA TYR A 62 3.86 -50.87 16.53
C TYR A 62 2.73 -51.54 17.31
N GLY A 63 3.04 -52.46 18.23
CA GLY A 63 2.04 -53.26 18.93
C GLY A 63 1.59 -54.50 18.16
N ILE A 64 0.82 -55.36 18.82
CA ILE A 64 0.18 -56.51 18.17
C ILE A 64 -1.20 -56.10 17.66
N CYS A 65 -1.44 -56.30 16.37
CA CYS A 65 -2.76 -56.11 15.79
C CYS A 65 -3.73 -57.21 16.25
N LYS A 66 -4.69 -56.87 17.11
CA LYS A 66 -5.71 -57.81 17.66
C LYS A 66 -6.56 -58.55 16.61
N VAL A 67 -6.55 -58.08 15.35
CA VAL A 67 -7.28 -58.71 14.23
C VAL A 67 -6.44 -59.78 13.51
N CYS A 68 -5.11 -59.65 13.51
CA CYS A 68 -4.21 -60.53 12.74
C CYS A 68 -3.74 -61.77 13.52
N PHE A 69 -4.06 -61.87 14.81
CA PHE A 69 -3.56 -62.91 15.71
C PHE A 69 -4.14 -64.32 15.46
N LYS A 70 -4.90 -64.53 14.38
CA LYS A 70 -5.40 -65.86 13.98
C LYS A 70 -4.70 -66.45 12.74
N SER A 71 -3.73 -65.77 12.16
CA SER A 71 -2.92 -66.33 11.06
C SER A 71 -1.48 -65.86 11.21
N ASN A 72 -0.56 -66.81 11.43
CA ASN A 72 0.90 -66.60 11.57
C ASN A 72 1.54 -65.94 10.32
N ALA A 73 1.23 -64.68 10.07
CA ALA A 73 1.84 -63.84 9.04
C ALA A 73 1.93 -62.41 9.58
N SER A 74 3.15 -61.99 9.92
CA SER A 74 3.49 -60.64 10.34
C SER A 74 3.62 -59.73 9.12
N PHE A 75 2.56 -59.01 8.73
CA PHE A 75 2.62 -57.68 8.11
C PHE A 75 1.25 -57.00 8.26
N GLY A 76 1.25 -55.72 8.64
CA GLY A 76 0.04 -54.93 8.92
C GLY A 76 -1.01 -54.97 7.80
N CYS A 77 -2.20 -55.47 8.15
CA CYS A 77 -3.42 -55.58 7.33
C CYS A 77 -4.04 -54.18 7.14
N CYS A 78 -4.67 -53.79 6.02
CA CYS A 78 -5.53 -54.54 5.12
C CYS A 78 -5.27 -54.19 3.64
N GLU A 79 -5.72 -55.10 2.78
CA GLU A 79 -5.85 -55.00 1.32
C GLU A 79 -4.71 -55.54 0.45
N ILE A 80 -4.00 -56.61 0.86
CA ILE A 80 -3.19 -57.40 -0.11
C ILE A 80 -3.88 -58.73 -0.47
N LYS A 81 -4.18 -58.95 -1.75
CA LYS A 81 -4.72 -60.21 -2.30
C LYS A 81 -3.69 -60.95 -3.17
N ILE A 82 -3.77 -62.28 -3.21
CA ILE A 82 -2.92 -63.11 -4.06
C ILE A 82 -3.59 -63.33 -5.42
N PHE A 83 -2.85 -63.05 -6.50
CA PHE A 83 -3.22 -63.36 -7.88
C PHE A 83 -2.76 -64.76 -8.23
N LYS A 84 -3.71 -65.65 -8.51
CA LYS A 84 -3.48 -67.06 -8.77
C LYS A 84 -3.31 -67.34 -10.25
N THR A 85 -2.65 -68.44 -10.60
CA THR A 85 -2.47 -68.85 -12.00
C THR A 85 -3.82 -69.11 -12.69
N SER A 86 -4.82 -69.61 -11.96
CA SER A 86 -6.18 -69.78 -12.49
C SER A 86 -6.89 -68.46 -12.82
N ASP A 87 -6.42 -67.32 -12.33
CA ASP A 87 -7.00 -66.01 -12.66
C ASP A 87 -6.69 -65.58 -14.09
N TYR A 88 -5.74 -66.24 -14.78
CA TYR A 88 -5.48 -66.01 -16.20
C TYR A 88 -6.61 -66.51 -17.11
N GLU A 89 -7.48 -67.39 -16.63
CA GLU A 89 -8.69 -67.83 -17.35
C GLU A 89 -9.74 -66.71 -17.48
N LEU A 90 -9.69 -65.71 -16.58
CA LEU A 90 -10.50 -64.51 -16.70
C LEU A 90 -9.92 -63.58 -17.76
N ASN A 91 -10.79 -62.91 -18.53
CA ASN A 91 -10.37 -61.80 -19.36
C ASN A 91 -9.99 -60.58 -18.49
N LEU A 92 -9.34 -59.58 -19.10
CA LEU A 92 -8.77 -58.43 -18.38
C LEU A 92 -9.81 -57.69 -17.51
N GLU A 93 -11.04 -57.53 -18.01
CA GLU A 93 -12.10 -56.84 -17.28
C GLU A 93 -12.58 -57.66 -16.07
N GLY A 94 -12.69 -58.99 -16.22
CA GLY A 94 -12.99 -59.88 -15.12
C GLY A 94 -11.94 -59.82 -13.99
N ARG A 95 -10.66 -59.70 -14.35
CA ARG A 95 -9.56 -59.55 -13.37
C ARG A 95 -9.62 -58.19 -12.69
N ARG A 96 -9.87 -57.11 -13.44
CA ARG A 96 -10.00 -55.75 -12.90
C ARG A 96 -11.13 -55.66 -11.89
N ILE A 97 -12.30 -56.23 -12.19
CA ILE A 97 -13.44 -56.25 -11.25
C ILE A 97 -13.07 -57.04 -9.99
N LYS A 98 -12.40 -58.19 -10.13
CA LYS A 98 -12.05 -59.06 -9.01
C LYS A 98 -11.09 -58.42 -8.00
N TYR A 99 -10.20 -57.53 -8.45
CA TYR A 99 -9.13 -56.96 -7.63
C TYR A 99 -9.11 -55.43 -7.57
N LYS A 100 -10.23 -54.77 -7.92
CA LYS A 100 -10.35 -53.32 -8.10
C LYS A 100 -9.84 -52.47 -6.91
N ASP A 101 -9.97 -53.00 -5.69
CA ASP A 101 -9.68 -52.29 -4.45
C ASP A 101 -8.65 -53.05 -3.58
N TYR A 102 -7.73 -53.79 -4.20
CA TYR A 102 -6.71 -54.55 -3.48
C TYR A 102 -5.32 -54.32 -4.08
N ASN A 103 -4.31 -54.18 -3.24
CA ASN A 103 -2.92 -54.41 -3.63
C ASN A 103 -2.75 -55.91 -3.94
N ILE A 104 -2.09 -56.26 -5.05
CA ILE A 104 -2.08 -57.65 -5.52
C ILE A 104 -0.65 -58.15 -5.61
N ILE A 105 -0.40 -59.39 -5.19
CA ILE A 105 0.90 -60.05 -5.33
C ILE A 105 0.73 -61.36 -6.11
N CYS A 106 1.63 -61.61 -7.06
CA CYS A 106 1.63 -62.82 -7.89
C CYS A 106 2.02 -64.05 -7.07
N GLU A 107 1.21 -65.11 -7.10
CA GLU A 107 1.50 -66.34 -6.34
C GLU A 107 2.81 -67.01 -6.75
N LYS A 108 3.23 -66.89 -8.02
CA LYS A 108 4.39 -67.62 -8.54
C LYS A 108 5.73 -67.00 -8.17
N CYS A 109 5.80 -65.67 -8.18
CA CYS A 109 7.08 -64.95 -8.06
C CYS A 109 7.09 -63.92 -6.94
N ASN A 110 6.01 -63.84 -6.14
CA ASN A 110 5.85 -62.91 -5.02
C ASN A 110 6.06 -61.43 -5.34
N ASN A 111 5.98 -61.06 -6.63
CA ASN A 111 6.09 -59.67 -7.07
C ASN A 111 4.72 -59.03 -7.12
N LYS A 112 4.69 -57.72 -6.83
CA LYS A 112 3.47 -56.92 -6.89
C LYS A 112 2.94 -56.88 -8.32
N ILE A 113 1.66 -57.16 -8.49
CA ILE A 113 0.94 -56.97 -9.75
C ILE A 113 0.40 -55.55 -9.75
N ASP A 114 0.67 -54.85 -10.85
CA ASP A 114 0.32 -53.46 -11.06
C ASP A 114 -1.07 -53.31 -11.72
N GLU A 115 -1.43 -52.08 -12.06
CA GLU A 115 -2.73 -51.67 -12.63
C GLU A 115 -3.13 -52.38 -13.94
N TYR A 116 -2.23 -53.16 -14.54
CA TYR A 116 -2.49 -53.93 -15.76
C TYR A 116 -3.07 -55.33 -15.47
N TYR A 117 -3.18 -55.74 -14.19
CA TYR A 117 -3.82 -56.99 -13.74
C TYR A 117 -3.27 -58.27 -14.40
N TYR A 118 -1.96 -58.31 -14.70
CA TYR A 118 -1.19 -59.52 -15.04
C TYR A 118 0.26 -59.41 -14.52
N CYS A 119 0.94 -60.53 -14.27
CA CYS A 119 2.32 -60.49 -13.77
C CYS A 119 3.32 -60.22 -14.90
N LYS A 120 3.97 -59.04 -14.88
CA LYS A 120 4.98 -58.66 -15.86
C LYS A 120 6.21 -59.58 -15.86
N ASN A 121 6.67 -60.03 -14.69
CA ASN A 121 7.84 -60.90 -14.61
C ASN A 121 7.56 -62.29 -15.20
N CYS A 122 6.41 -62.90 -14.90
CA CYS A 122 6.00 -64.15 -15.54
C CYS A 122 5.76 -63.97 -17.05
N TYR A 123 5.27 -62.81 -17.49
CA TYR A 123 5.11 -62.49 -18.91
C TYR A 123 6.45 -62.33 -19.64
N SER A 124 7.45 -61.71 -19.01
CA SER A 124 8.78 -61.54 -19.61
C SER A 124 9.53 -62.86 -19.74
N GLU A 125 9.38 -63.76 -18.77
CA GLU A 125 10.04 -65.08 -18.75
C GLU A 125 9.35 -66.12 -19.66
N GLU A 126 8.08 -65.92 -20.04
CA GLU A 126 7.36 -66.83 -20.94
C GLU A 126 7.85 -66.69 -22.40
N THR A 127 8.23 -67.82 -23.01
CA THR A 127 8.81 -67.90 -24.35
C THR A 127 7.82 -68.46 -25.38
N ASP A 128 6.77 -69.17 -24.95
CA ASP A 128 5.67 -69.58 -25.83
C ASP A 128 4.75 -68.39 -26.11
N ILE A 129 4.70 -67.98 -27.37
CA ILE A 129 3.99 -66.78 -27.82
C ILE A 129 2.48 -66.84 -27.51
N ILE A 130 1.85 -68.01 -27.69
CA ILE A 130 0.41 -68.16 -27.45
C ILE A 130 0.13 -68.05 -25.95
N LYS A 131 0.95 -68.71 -25.11
CA LYS A 131 0.84 -68.59 -23.65
C LYS A 131 1.15 -67.17 -23.18
N LYS A 132 2.13 -66.51 -23.78
CA LYS A 132 2.51 -65.13 -23.47
C LYS A 132 1.35 -64.17 -23.71
N HIS A 133 0.66 -64.27 -24.85
CA HIS A 133 -0.52 -63.46 -25.13
C HIS A 133 -1.73 -63.84 -24.25
N TYR A 134 -1.88 -65.12 -23.91
CA TYR A 134 -2.90 -65.58 -22.97
C TYR A 134 -2.73 -64.99 -21.56
N LEU A 135 -1.49 -64.88 -21.06
CA LEU A 135 -1.21 -64.23 -19.77
C LEU A 135 -1.69 -62.77 -19.77
N LYS A 136 -1.53 -62.06 -20.88
CA LYS A 136 -1.90 -60.64 -20.98
C LYS A 136 -3.38 -60.39 -21.28
N TYR A 137 -3.97 -61.12 -22.22
CA TYR A 137 -5.34 -60.85 -22.71
C TYR A 137 -6.37 -61.89 -22.28
N GLY A 138 -5.95 -62.98 -21.62
CA GLY A 138 -6.78 -64.16 -21.40
C GLY A 138 -7.17 -64.81 -22.73
N PRO A 139 -8.33 -65.47 -22.81
CA PRO A 139 -8.79 -66.11 -24.06
C PRO A 139 -9.23 -65.13 -25.17
N ASN A 140 -9.26 -63.82 -24.93
CA ASN A 140 -9.91 -62.83 -25.82
C ASN A 140 -8.97 -62.12 -26.81
N PHE A 141 -8.23 -62.86 -27.65
CA PHE A 141 -7.40 -62.32 -28.73
C PHE A 141 -7.56 -63.12 -30.05
N LYS A 142 -7.11 -62.56 -31.18
CA LYS A 142 -7.19 -63.22 -32.50
C LYS A 142 -5.96 -62.94 -33.38
N ILE A 143 -5.69 -63.83 -34.34
CA ILE A 143 -4.62 -63.68 -35.33
C ILE A 143 -5.19 -63.13 -36.66
N PHE A 144 -4.49 -62.15 -37.23
CA PHE A 144 -4.78 -61.49 -38.51
C PHE A 144 -3.93 -62.09 -39.62
N SER A 145 -4.59 -62.55 -40.68
CA SER A 145 -3.96 -63.30 -41.76
C SER A 145 -3.67 -62.44 -42.98
N THR A 146 -2.81 -62.92 -43.87
CA THR A 146 -2.48 -62.23 -45.12
C THR A 146 -3.67 -61.94 -46.03
N LEU A 147 -4.75 -62.72 -45.94
CA LEU A 147 -5.99 -62.52 -46.71
C LEU A 147 -6.81 -61.30 -46.26
N ASP A 148 -6.54 -60.76 -45.07
CA ASP A 148 -7.32 -59.67 -44.47
C ASP A 148 -6.90 -58.25 -44.97
N TYR A 149 -5.82 -58.14 -45.75
CA TYR A 149 -5.32 -56.86 -46.29
C TYR A 149 -6.18 -56.25 -47.40
N ASN A 150 -7.04 -57.01 -48.07
CA ASN A 150 -7.87 -56.52 -49.18
C ASN A 150 -9.21 -55.89 -48.71
N LEU A 151 -9.45 -55.80 -47.40
CA LEU A 151 -10.68 -55.25 -46.84
C LEU A 151 -10.57 -53.74 -46.59
N ASN A 152 -11.62 -52.98 -46.91
CA ASN A 152 -11.76 -51.56 -46.53
C ASN A 152 -12.03 -51.40 -45.02
N LEU A 153 -11.94 -50.15 -44.52
CA LEU A 153 -11.91 -49.87 -43.07
C LEU A 153 -13.16 -50.38 -42.32
N GLU A 154 -14.34 -50.27 -42.93
CA GLU A 154 -15.61 -50.68 -42.34
C GLU A 154 -15.72 -52.20 -42.21
N LYS A 155 -15.34 -52.95 -43.26
CA LYS A 155 -15.35 -54.42 -43.25
C LYS A 155 -14.34 -54.99 -42.25
N ARG A 156 -13.18 -54.35 -42.07
CA ARG A 156 -12.19 -54.76 -41.05
C ARG A 156 -12.71 -54.56 -39.63
N ARG A 157 -13.38 -53.44 -39.35
CA ARG A 157 -13.98 -53.17 -38.03
C ARG A 157 -15.03 -54.21 -37.65
N LYS A 158 -15.84 -54.67 -38.60
CA LYS A 158 -16.88 -55.67 -38.34
C LYS A 158 -16.30 -57.06 -38.00
N LYS A 159 -15.18 -57.45 -38.62
CA LYS A 159 -14.55 -58.78 -38.41
C LYS A 159 -13.75 -58.89 -37.12
N PHE A 160 -13.04 -57.83 -36.72
CA PHE A 160 -12.13 -57.88 -35.57
C PHE A 160 -12.51 -56.96 -34.40
N GLY A 161 -13.62 -56.23 -34.51
CA GLY A 161 -14.00 -55.16 -33.58
C GLY A 161 -14.08 -55.57 -32.11
N ASN A 162 -14.51 -56.81 -31.85
CA ASN A 162 -14.84 -57.30 -30.50
C ASN A 162 -13.69 -58.04 -29.78
N PHE A 163 -12.54 -58.22 -30.43
CA PHE A 163 -11.37 -58.85 -29.80
C PHE A 163 -10.46 -57.79 -29.16
N ALA A 164 -9.89 -58.13 -27.99
CA ALA A 164 -9.07 -57.20 -27.21
C ALA A 164 -7.66 -57.00 -27.78
N GLY A 165 -7.15 -57.97 -28.55
CA GLY A 165 -5.88 -57.87 -29.27
C GLY A 165 -5.93 -58.62 -30.59
N ILE A 166 -5.31 -58.06 -31.63
CA ILE A 166 -5.24 -58.62 -32.99
C ILE A 166 -3.77 -58.67 -33.41
N PHE A 167 -3.25 -59.85 -33.73
CA PHE A 167 -1.82 -60.04 -33.97
C PHE A 167 -1.54 -60.57 -35.37
N CYS A 168 -0.57 -60.00 -36.06
CA CYS A 168 -0.18 -60.45 -37.39
C CYS A 168 0.40 -61.87 -37.35
N GLU A 169 -0.11 -62.78 -38.18
CA GLU A 169 0.39 -64.17 -38.25
C GLU A 169 1.88 -64.27 -38.61
N LYS A 170 2.42 -63.29 -39.36
CA LYS A 170 3.78 -63.35 -39.90
C LYS A 170 4.82 -62.69 -39.00
N CYS A 171 4.53 -61.49 -38.51
CA CYS A 171 5.49 -60.72 -37.71
C CYS A 171 5.15 -60.70 -36.22
N ASN A 172 4.01 -61.28 -35.83
CA ASN A 172 3.56 -61.39 -34.44
C ASN A 172 3.41 -60.05 -33.70
N ASN A 173 3.40 -58.93 -34.44
CA ASN A 173 3.12 -57.60 -33.90
C ASN A 173 1.60 -57.36 -33.84
N GLU A 174 1.19 -56.59 -32.83
CA GLU A 174 -0.19 -56.14 -32.69
C GLU A 174 -0.55 -55.19 -33.84
N ILE A 175 -1.65 -55.46 -34.54
CA ILE A 175 -2.11 -54.64 -35.66
C ILE A 175 -3.06 -53.57 -35.12
N ASP A 176 -2.65 -52.30 -35.26
CA ASP A 176 -3.51 -51.16 -34.92
C ASP A 176 -4.70 -51.10 -35.90
N LYS A 177 -5.89 -50.77 -35.38
CA LYS A 177 -7.15 -50.70 -36.14
C LYS A 177 -7.17 -49.54 -37.17
N ARG A 178 -6.06 -48.80 -37.32
CA ARG A 178 -5.88 -47.61 -38.16
C ARG A 178 -4.43 -47.54 -38.69
N ASN A 179 -4.13 -48.04 -39.89
CA ASN A 179 -2.83 -47.77 -40.52
C ASN A 179 -2.95 -46.72 -41.63
N GLU A 180 -2.01 -45.77 -41.66
CA GLU A 180 -1.98 -44.60 -42.54
C GLU A 180 -1.03 -44.78 -43.75
N GLU A 181 -1.51 -44.38 -44.92
CA GLU A 181 -0.75 -44.18 -46.17
C GLU A 181 0.11 -42.89 -46.08
N THR A 182 1.29 -42.87 -46.72
CA THR A 182 2.31 -41.81 -46.51
C THR A 182 2.41 -40.76 -47.62
N ASP A 183 1.81 -40.98 -48.80
CA ASP A 183 1.70 -39.95 -49.86
C ASP A 183 0.48 -39.05 -49.58
N THR A 184 0.70 -37.77 -49.27
CA THR A 184 -0.35 -36.87 -48.80
C THR A 184 -1.44 -36.61 -49.84
N ILE A 185 -1.09 -36.47 -51.13
CA ILE A 185 -2.09 -36.24 -52.18
C ILE A 185 -2.92 -37.51 -52.40
N LYS A 186 -2.27 -38.69 -52.39
CA LYS A 186 -3.01 -39.97 -52.48
C LYS A 186 -3.83 -40.25 -51.23
N LYS A 187 -3.34 -39.93 -50.04
CA LYS A 187 -4.06 -40.02 -48.77
C LYS A 187 -5.34 -39.18 -48.78
N HIS A 188 -5.29 -37.98 -49.36
CA HIS A 188 -6.47 -37.11 -49.47
C HIS A 188 -7.42 -37.55 -50.58
N TYR A 189 -6.89 -38.02 -51.72
CA TYR A 189 -7.71 -38.63 -52.78
C TYR A 189 -8.42 -39.91 -52.29
N MET A 190 -7.76 -40.71 -51.43
CA MET A 190 -8.35 -41.87 -50.74
C MET A 190 -9.41 -41.48 -49.70
N LYS A 191 -9.43 -40.22 -49.23
CA LYS A 191 -10.35 -39.73 -48.19
C LYS A 191 -11.58 -39.02 -48.79
N TYR A 192 -11.41 -38.17 -49.81
CA TYR A 192 -12.49 -37.33 -50.37
C TYR A 192 -12.65 -37.43 -51.90
N GLY A 193 -11.84 -38.22 -52.59
CA GLY A 193 -11.80 -38.20 -54.06
C GLY A 193 -11.21 -36.88 -54.62
N SER A 194 -11.69 -36.44 -55.78
CA SER A 194 -11.19 -35.24 -56.49
C SER A 194 -11.78 -33.90 -56.03
N ASN A 195 -12.71 -33.89 -55.07
CA ASN A 195 -13.49 -32.70 -54.71
C ASN A 195 -13.00 -32.01 -53.41
N PHE A 196 -11.81 -31.40 -53.44
CA PHE A 196 -11.25 -30.67 -52.29
C PHE A 196 -10.68 -29.28 -52.67
N GLY A 197 -10.69 -28.35 -51.71
CA GLY A 197 -10.23 -26.96 -51.87
C GLY A 197 -8.87 -26.69 -51.20
N ILE A 198 -8.20 -25.60 -51.59
CA ILE A 198 -6.91 -25.16 -51.02
C ILE A 198 -7.02 -23.73 -50.48
N LEU A 199 -6.74 -23.54 -49.19
CA LEU A 199 -6.62 -22.24 -48.52
C LEU A 199 -5.20 -21.69 -48.71
N SER A 200 -5.11 -20.60 -49.48
CA SER A 200 -3.86 -19.89 -49.76
C SER A 200 -3.55 -18.81 -48.72
N ILE A 201 -2.33 -18.27 -48.75
CA ILE A 201 -1.93 -17.18 -47.84
C ILE A 201 -2.78 -15.91 -48.07
N LEU A 202 -3.20 -15.64 -49.30
CA LEU A 202 -4.00 -14.45 -49.64
C LEU A 202 -5.41 -14.51 -49.02
N ASP A 203 -5.91 -15.72 -48.76
CA ASP A 203 -7.24 -15.92 -48.18
C ASP A 203 -7.35 -15.46 -46.73
N TYR A 204 -6.24 -15.23 -46.03
CA TYR A 204 -6.28 -14.70 -44.65
C TYR A 204 -6.72 -13.24 -44.56
N ASN A 205 -6.70 -12.49 -45.67
CA ASN A 205 -7.21 -11.11 -45.71
C ASN A 205 -8.74 -11.06 -45.79
N LEU A 206 -9.39 -12.18 -46.11
CA LEU A 206 -10.85 -12.29 -46.15
C LEU A 206 -11.43 -12.41 -44.73
N ASN A 207 -12.58 -11.78 -44.49
CA ASN A 207 -13.34 -11.99 -43.27
C ASN A 207 -14.00 -13.39 -43.26
N LEU A 208 -14.53 -13.81 -42.11
CA LEU A 208 -15.08 -15.17 -41.96
C LEU A 208 -16.22 -15.45 -42.96
N LYS A 209 -17.07 -14.47 -43.25
CA LYS A 209 -18.22 -14.63 -44.16
C LYS A 209 -17.74 -14.85 -45.61
N GLU A 210 -16.71 -14.12 -46.03
CA GLU A 210 -16.10 -14.28 -47.36
C GLU A 210 -15.41 -15.64 -47.52
N LYS A 211 -14.72 -16.13 -46.49
CA LYS A 211 -14.11 -17.46 -46.49
C LYS A 211 -15.16 -18.58 -46.55
N MET A 212 -16.27 -18.41 -45.83
CA MET A 212 -17.41 -19.34 -45.89
C MET A 212 -18.01 -19.44 -47.28
N GLU A 213 -18.13 -18.31 -47.99
CA GLU A 213 -18.62 -18.28 -49.37
C GLU A 213 -17.65 -19.01 -50.32
N LYS A 214 -16.34 -18.73 -50.19
CA LYS A 214 -15.30 -19.24 -51.09
C LYS A 214 -15.17 -20.77 -51.03
N PHE A 215 -15.27 -21.38 -49.85
CA PHE A 215 -15.02 -22.81 -49.67
C PHE A 215 -16.27 -23.66 -49.46
N ARG A 216 -17.47 -23.10 -49.62
CA ARG A 216 -18.77 -23.75 -49.33
C ARG A 216 -18.97 -25.12 -50.03
N ASN A 217 -18.40 -25.29 -51.22
CA ASN A 217 -18.72 -26.42 -52.11
C ASN A 217 -17.63 -27.52 -52.17
N PHE A 218 -16.63 -27.50 -51.29
CA PHE A 218 -15.57 -28.51 -51.24
C PHE A 218 -15.82 -29.53 -50.12
N ASP A 219 -15.57 -30.81 -50.38
CA ASP A 219 -15.77 -31.89 -49.39
C ASP A 219 -14.67 -31.92 -48.31
N GLY A 220 -13.55 -31.24 -48.58
CA GLY A 220 -12.48 -30.95 -47.62
C GLY A 220 -11.66 -29.76 -48.09
N ILE A 221 -11.07 -29.00 -47.17
CA ILE A 221 -10.22 -27.84 -47.48
C ILE A 221 -8.84 -28.08 -46.87
N PHE A 222 -7.78 -27.74 -47.59
CA PHE A 222 -6.39 -27.98 -47.16
C PHE A 222 -5.58 -26.69 -47.17
N CYS A 223 -4.69 -26.53 -46.20
CA CYS A 223 -3.80 -25.38 -46.14
C CYS A 223 -2.60 -25.54 -47.07
N GLU A 224 -2.40 -24.61 -47.99
CA GLU A 224 -1.28 -24.60 -48.95
C GLU A 224 0.09 -24.65 -48.23
N LYS A 225 0.20 -23.99 -47.07
CA LYS A 225 1.49 -23.84 -46.37
C LYS A 225 1.93 -25.09 -45.61
N CYS A 226 1.00 -25.92 -45.16
CA CYS A 226 1.33 -27.06 -44.30
C CYS A 226 0.69 -28.39 -44.72
N ASN A 227 -0.06 -28.40 -45.82
CA ASN A 227 -0.74 -29.56 -46.39
C ASN A 227 -1.66 -30.31 -45.40
N ASN A 228 -2.13 -29.62 -44.35
CA ASN A 228 -3.11 -30.17 -43.41
C ASN A 228 -4.51 -29.75 -43.81
N GLU A 229 -5.45 -30.66 -43.58
CA GLU A 229 -6.88 -30.39 -43.66
C GLU A 229 -7.30 -29.35 -42.63
N ILE A 230 -8.26 -28.51 -42.98
CA ILE A 230 -8.73 -27.40 -42.17
C ILE A 230 -10.25 -27.38 -42.10
N ASP A 231 -10.76 -27.60 -40.90
CA ASP A 231 -12.20 -27.68 -40.63
C ASP A 231 -12.84 -26.31 -40.32
N GLU A 232 -12.04 -25.25 -40.11
CA GLU A 232 -12.49 -23.97 -39.55
C GLU A 232 -12.11 -22.73 -40.37
N TYR A 233 -12.13 -22.77 -41.71
CA TYR A 233 -11.82 -21.62 -42.60
C TYR A 233 -10.47 -20.90 -42.36
N TYR A 234 -9.64 -21.38 -41.43
CA TYR A 234 -8.27 -20.96 -41.16
C TYR A 234 -7.43 -22.15 -40.73
N CYS A 235 -6.11 -22.10 -40.97
CA CYS A 235 -5.25 -23.21 -40.61
C CYS A 235 -4.81 -23.19 -39.14
N LYS A 236 -5.36 -24.11 -38.32
CA LYS A 236 -4.96 -24.31 -36.92
C LYS A 236 -3.47 -24.59 -36.75
N VAL A 237 -2.87 -25.37 -37.66
CA VAL A 237 -1.43 -25.71 -37.60
C VAL A 237 -0.55 -24.50 -37.89
N CYS A 238 -0.90 -23.69 -38.90
CA CYS A 238 -0.18 -22.45 -39.16
C CYS A 238 -0.45 -21.41 -38.05
N TYR A 239 -1.68 -21.34 -37.54
CA TYR A 239 -2.08 -20.48 -36.44
C TYR A 239 -1.30 -20.81 -35.17
N SER A 240 -1.09 -22.09 -34.84
CA SER A 240 -0.31 -22.47 -33.65
C SER A 240 1.17 -22.12 -33.78
N LYS A 241 1.71 -22.12 -35.00
CA LYS A 241 3.12 -21.79 -35.29
C LYS A 241 3.40 -20.30 -35.43
N GLU A 242 2.38 -19.47 -35.69
CA GLU A 242 2.51 -18.02 -35.80
C GLU A 242 2.76 -17.40 -34.42
N THR A 243 3.77 -16.55 -34.25
CA THR A 243 4.10 -15.92 -32.95
C THR A 243 3.59 -14.50 -32.86
N ASP A 244 3.32 -13.86 -34.00
CA ASP A 244 2.77 -12.52 -34.08
C ASP A 244 1.25 -12.55 -33.75
N ILE A 245 0.88 -11.88 -32.66
CA ILE A 245 -0.50 -11.83 -32.15
C ILE A 245 -1.43 -11.15 -33.16
N ILE A 246 -0.95 -10.15 -33.90
CA ILE A 246 -1.73 -9.43 -34.90
C ILE A 246 -1.98 -10.36 -36.09
N LYS A 247 -0.95 -11.09 -36.55
CA LYS A 247 -1.12 -12.09 -37.62
C LYS A 247 -2.03 -13.24 -37.18
N LYS A 248 -1.91 -13.74 -35.94
CA LYS A 248 -2.83 -14.73 -35.36
C LYS A 248 -4.27 -14.24 -35.40
N GLY A 249 -4.51 -13.02 -34.93
CA GLY A 249 -5.83 -12.40 -34.95
C GLY A 249 -6.40 -12.31 -36.37
N HIS A 250 -5.60 -11.87 -37.33
CA HIS A 250 -6.00 -11.85 -38.75
C HIS A 250 -6.30 -13.24 -39.31
N MET A 251 -5.49 -14.24 -38.97
CA MET A 251 -5.69 -15.61 -39.46
C MET A 251 -7.05 -16.17 -39.06
N LYS A 252 -7.46 -15.93 -37.81
CA LYS A 252 -8.70 -16.49 -37.23
C LYS A 252 -9.93 -15.59 -37.41
N TYR A 253 -9.79 -14.28 -37.26
CA TYR A 253 -10.91 -13.33 -37.17
C TYR A 253 -11.00 -12.34 -38.34
N GLY A 254 -9.98 -12.28 -39.22
CA GLY A 254 -9.91 -11.30 -40.30
C GLY A 254 -9.49 -9.91 -39.81
N SER A 255 -9.92 -8.84 -40.48
CA SER A 255 -9.48 -7.46 -40.19
C SER A 255 -10.21 -6.75 -39.04
N ASN A 256 -11.30 -7.30 -38.50
CA ASN A 256 -12.15 -6.63 -37.50
C ASN A 256 -12.00 -7.20 -36.06
N PHE A 257 -10.81 -7.04 -35.47
CA PHE A 257 -10.54 -7.38 -34.06
C PHE A 257 -9.64 -6.33 -33.40
N LYS A 258 -9.63 -6.28 -32.06
CA LYS A 258 -8.75 -5.39 -31.28
C LYS A 258 -8.01 -6.15 -30.18
N ILE A 259 -6.88 -5.59 -29.75
CA ILE A 259 -6.11 -6.11 -28.61
C ILE A 259 -6.48 -5.35 -27.35
N PHE A 260 -6.85 -6.09 -26.31
CA PHE A 260 -7.05 -5.62 -24.95
C PHE A 260 -5.73 -5.54 -24.20
N SER A 261 -5.34 -4.32 -23.85
CA SER A 261 -4.13 -4.07 -23.08
C SER A 261 -4.33 -4.41 -21.61
N THR A 262 -3.32 -4.97 -20.94
CA THR A 262 -3.38 -5.18 -19.49
C THR A 262 -3.39 -3.89 -18.70
N LEU A 263 -3.00 -2.77 -19.31
CA LEU A 263 -3.19 -1.44 -18.74
C LEU A 263 -4.67 -1.04 -18.67
N ASP A 264 -5.53 -1.63 -19.51
CA ASP A 264 -6.97 -1.35 -19.51
C ASP A 264 -7.71 -1.96 -18.31
N TYR A 265 -7.03 -2.79 -17.51
CA TYR A 265 -7.55 -3.16 -16.20
C TYR A 265 -7.62 -1.98 -15.23
N ASN A 266 -6.89 -0.90 -15.50
CA ASN A 266 -6.95 0.34 -14.71
C ASN A 266 -8.17 1.19 -15.06
N LEU A 267 -8.81 0.96 -16.21
CA LEU A 267 -10.04 1.61 -16.61
C LEU A 267 -11.22 1.07 -15.78
N SER A 268 -12.25 1.89 -15.59
CA SER A 268 -13.55 1.44 -15.06
C SER A 268 -14.22 0.47 -16.05
N LEU A 269 -15.24 -0.27 -15.58
CA LEU A 269 -16.01 -1.13 -16.48
C LEU A 269 -16.67 -0.32 -17.61
N GLU A 270 -17.23 0.85 -17.29
CA GLU A 270 -17.85 1.75 -18.26
C GLU A 270 -16.85 2.27 -19.30
N GLU A 271 -15.63 2.63 -18.88
CA GLU A 271 -14.56 3.08 -19.78
C GLU A 271 -14.09 1.96 -20.72
N ARG A 272 -13.99 0.72 -20.21
CA ARG A 272 -13.67 -0.44 -21.06
C ARG A 272 -14.78 -0.76 -22.05
N MET A 273 -16.04 -0.67 -21.62
CA MET A 273 -17.20 -0.86 -22.50
C MET A 273 -17.13 0.10 -23.68
N ALA A 274 -17.02 1.40 -23.40
CA ALA A 274 -16.93 2.44 -24.42
C ALA A 274 -15.74 2.22 -25.37
N LYS A 275 -14.57 1.83 -24.83
CA LYS A 275 -13.35 1.63 -25.62
C LYS A 275 -13.44 0.47 -26.62
N TYR A 276 -14.22 -0.56 -26.30
CA TYR A 276 -14.20 -1.83 -27.04
C TYR A 276 -15.53 -2.23 -27.70
N MET A 277 -16.58 -1.41 -27.57
CA MET A 277 -17.94 -1.72 -28.02
C MET A 277 -18.06 -2.00 -29.53
N GLU A 278 -17.28 -1.31 -30.36
CA GLU A 278 -17.38 -1.40 -31.83
C GLU A 278 -16.65 -2.61 -32.44
N TYR A 279 -15.86 -3.35 -31.64
CA TYR A 279 -15.07 -4.48 -32.14
C TYR A 279 -15.81 -5.80 -31.95
N ASN A 280 -15.87 -6.58 -33.04
CA ASN A 280 -16.50 -7.90 -33.02
C ASN A 280 -15.75 -8.88 -32.12
N TYR A 281 -14.42 -8.80 -32.07
CA TYR A 281 -13.57 -9.65 -31.23
C TYR A 281 -12.51 -8.82 -30.51
N ILE A 282 -12.24 -9.18 -29.26
CA ILE A 282 -11.27 -8.50 -28.42
C ILE A 282 -10.34 -9.57 -27.83
N LEU A 283 -9.04 -9.47 -28.08
CA LEU A 283 -8.06 -10.47 -27.65
C LEU A 283 -7.15 -9.92 -26.55
N CYS A 284 -6.93 -10.68 -25.50
CA CYS A 284 -6.02 -10.33 -24.43
C CYS A 284 -4.56 -10.31 -24.94
N GLU A 285 -3.85 -9.22 -24.72
CA GLU A 285 -2.44 -9.09 -25.15
C GLU A 285 -1.51 -10.16 -24.55
N LYS A 286 -1.80 -10.65 -23.33
CA LYS A 286 -0.90 -11.59 -22.61
C LYS A 286 -1.11 -13.05 -22.99
N CYS A 287 -2.36 -13.47 -23.18
CA CYS A 287 -2.67 -14.89 -23.37
C CYS A 287 -3.41 -15.19 -24.67
N ASN A 288 -3.72 -14.17 -25.47
CA ASN A 288 -4.41 -14.28 -26.76
C ASN A 288 -5.78 -14.99 -26.66
N TYR A 289 -6.40 -14.99 -25.47
CA TYR A 289 -7.78 -15.42 -25.28
C TYR A 289 -8.73 -14.26 -25.51
N GLU A 290 -9.94 -14.59 -25.95
CA GLU A 290 -11.02 -13.62 -26.11
C GLU A 290 -11.44 -13.05 -24.75
N ILE A 291 -11.67 -11.74 -24.73
CA ILE A 291 -12.17 -11.00 -23.57
C ILE A 291 -13.67 -11.25 -23.42
N ASP A 292 -14.08 -11.50 -22.19
CA ASP A 292 -15.48 -11.60 -21.82
C ASP A 292 -16.17 -10.24 -22.00
N LYS A 293 -17.12 -10.13 -22.92
CA LYS A 293 -17.83 -8.86 -23.18
C LYS A 293 -18.85 -8.49 -22.10
N GLN A 294 -19.18 -9.38 -21.15
CA GLN A 294 -20.05 -9.03 -20.03
C GLN A 294 -19.29 -8.24 -18.95
N TYR A 295 -18.01 -8.58 -18.75
CA TYR A 295 -17.18 -8.01 -17.69
C TYR A 295 -15.95 -7.23 -18.21
N TYR A 296 -15.75 -7.22 -19.52
CA TYR A 296 -14.59 -6.68 -20.23
C TYR A 296 -13.27 -7.09 -19.57
N ASN A 297 -13.11 -8.38 -19.30
CA ASN A 297 -11.89 -8.96 -18.72
C ASN A 297 -11.48 -10.28 -19.39
N CYS A 298 -10.20 -10.63 -19.26
CA CYS A 298 -9.71 -11.94 -19.69
C CYS A 298 -9.95 -12.99 -18.61
N ASN A 299 -10.89 -13.92 -18.82
CA ASN A 299 -11.20 -14.98 -17.85
C ASN A 299 -9.99 -15.86 -17.47
N LYS A 300 -9.04 -16.07 -18.40
CA LYS A 300 -7.84 -16.87 -18.16
C LYS A 300 -6.80 -16.12 -17.30
N CYS A 301 -6.50 -14.87 -17.63
CA CYS A 301 -5.59 -14.03 -16.85
C CYS A 301 -6.21 -13.58 -15.52
N TYR A 302 -7.54 -13.47 -15.45
CA TYR A 302 -8.29 -13.12 -14.25
C TYR A 302 -8.26 -14.24 -13.19
N ASN A 303 -8.36 -15.50 -13.61
CA ASN A 303 -8.32 -16.65 -12.69
C ASN A 303 -6.90 -17.02 -12.25
N ASN A 304 -5.89 -16.80 -13.09
CA ASN A 304 -4.48 -17.00 -12.74
C ASN A 304 -3.85 -15.70 -12.19
N GLN A 305 -4.19 -15.33 -10.94
CA GLN A 305 -3.45 -14.47 -9.98
C GLN A 305 -2.62 -13.23 -10.47
N ILE A 306 -2.84 -12.65 -11.66
CA ILE A 306 -2.07 -11.48 -12.15
C ILE A 306 -2.79 -10.14 -11.83
N MET A 307 -3.55 -10.06 -10.73
CA MET A 307 -4.19 -8.81 -10.29
C MET A 307 -3.78 -8.50 -8.86
N THR A 308 -2.66 -7.78 -8.72
CA THR A 308 -2.00 -7.47 -7.45
C THR A 308 -2.50 -6.19 -6.76
N SER A 309 -3.74 -5.74 -6.99
CA SER A 309 -4.17 -4.46 -6.37
C SER A 309 -5.65 -4.28 -6.06
N LYS A 310 -6.56 -5.23 -6.37
CA LYS A 310 -7.97 -5.14 -5.91
C LYS A 310 -8.56 -6.49 -5.51
N CYS A 311 -9.25 -6.48 -4.37
CA CYS A 311 -10.09 -7.54 -3.81
C CYS A 311 -11.09 -8.08 -4.85
N LYS A 312 -11.22 -9.42 -4.99
CA LYS A 312 -12.14 -10.07 -5.94
C LYS A 312 -13.61 -9.63 -5.75
N VAL A 313 -14.00 -9.29 -4.52
CA VAL A 313 -15.34 -8.79 -4.17
C VAL A 313 -15.56 -7.36 -4.69
N CYS A 314 -14.53 -6.51 -4.72
CA CYS A 314 -14.62 -5.16 -5.33
C CYS A 314 -14.83 -5.21 -6.85
N PHE A 315 -14.38 -6.28 -7.51
CA PHE A 315 -14.47 -6.41 -8.96
C PHE A 315 -15.91 -6.65 -9.47
N ILE A 316 -16.82 -7.11 -8.59
CA ILE A 316 -18.21 -7.45 -8.92
C ILE A 316 -19.20 -6.31 -8.55
N GLY A 317 -18.70 -5.18 -8.04
CA GLY A 317 -19.50 -3.94 -7.94
C GLY A 317 -20.01 -3.55 -6.55
N ASN A 318 -19.20 -3.68 -5.50
CA ASN A 318 -19.53 -3.09 -4.20
C ASN A 318 -18.47 -2.04 -3.80
N ASN A 319 -18.75 -0.77 -4.07
CA ASN A 319 -17.83 0.38 -3.96
C ASN A 319 -17.68 0.95 -2.53
N GLY A 320 -17.68 0.13 -1.48
CA GLY A 320 -17.64 0.68 -0.11
C GLY A 320 -16.82 -0.09 0.92
N ASN A 321 -17.00 -1.41 1.04
CA ASN A 321 -16.68 -2.09 2.30
C ASN A 321 -15.55 -3.14 2.27
N CYS A 322 -14.86 -3.39 1.15
CA CYS A 322 -13.67 -4.29 1.16
C CYS A 322 -12.36 -3.57 1.55
N CYS A 323 -12.36 -2.24 1.70
CA CYS A 323 -11.17 -1.49 2.13
C CYS A 323 -10.67 -1.95 3.50
N SER A 324 -11.54 -2.36 4.41
CA SER A 324 -11.19 -2.72 5.79
C SER A 324 -10.37 -4.01 5.92
N PHE A 325 -10.47 -4.99 5.00
CA PHE A 325 -9.60 -6.17 5.02
C PHE A 325 -8.19 -5.85 4.49
N TYR A 326 -8.11 -5.09 3.40
CA TYR A 326 -6.82 -4.62 2.89
C TYR A 326 -6.14 -3.69 3.89
N GLU A 327 -6.88 -2.78 4.52
CA GLU A 327 -6.41 -1.92 5.61
C GLU A 327 -5.97 -2.73 6.83
N PHE A 328 -6.65 -3.84 7.15
CA PHE A 328 -6.25 -4.72 8.25
C PHE A 328 -5.00 -5.52 7.92
N GLN A 329 -4.92 -6.09 6.71
CA GLN A 329 -3.75 -6.82 6.25
C GLN A 329 -2.54 -5.90 6.14
N GLN A 330 -2.71 -4.71 5.58
CA GLN A 330 -1.68 -3.67 5.55
C GLN A 330 -1.27 -3.26 6.97
N PHE A 331 -2.21 -3.06 7.88
CA PHE A 331 -1.91 -2.76 9.29
C PHE A 331 -1.10 -3.89 9.96
N LEU A 332 -1.42 -5.16 9.68
CA LEU A 332 -0.68 -6.31 10.20
C LEU A 332 0.70 -6.44 9.58
N GLU A 333 0.85 -6.20 8.28
CA GLU A 333 2.14 -6.16 7.60
C GLU A 333 3.01 -5.03 8.13
N ASP A 334 2.45 -3.82 8.29
CA ASP A 334 3.11 -2.65 8.86
C ASP A 334 3.49 -2.89 10.34
N PHE A 335 2.61 -3.57 11.10
CA PHE A 335 2.88 -3.91 12.49
C PHE A 335 3.95 -5.01 12.63
N ASN A 336 3.93 -6.05 11.79
CA ASN A 336 4.96 -7.08 11.75
C ASN A 336 6.30 -6.50 11.29
N LYS A 337 6.28 -5.58 10.32
CA LYS A 337 7.45 -4.81 9.90
C LYS A 337 7.99 -3.98 11.06
N TRP A 338 7.12 -3.26 11.78
CA TRP A 338 7.49 -2.53 12.99
C TRP A 338 8.09 -3.46 14.06
N ILE A 339 7.51 -4.64 14.31
CA ILE A 339 8.10 -5.64 15.24
C ILE A 339 9.49 -6.07 14.76
N ASN A 340 9.65 -6.40 13.48
CA ASN A 340 10.92 -6.89 12.93
C ASN A 340 11.99 -5.80 12.90
N GLU A 341 11.63 -4.55 12.62
CA GLU A 341 12.53 -3.40 12.75
C GLU A 341 12.98 -3.17 14.20
N ASN A 342 12.18 -3.65 15.17
CA ASN A 342 12.49 -3.59 16.60
C ASN A 342 13.02 -4.91 17.20
N LYS A 343 13.08 -6.01 16.44
CA LYS A 343 13.69 -7.30 16.79
C LYS A 343 14.92 -7.51 15.90
N LEU A 344 16.12 -7.18 16.39
CA LEU A 344 17.34 -7.55 15.69
C LEU A 344 17.85 -8.91 16.19
N MET A 345 17.77 -9.89 15.26
CA MET A 345 18.42 -11.22 15.18
C MET A 345 18.00 -12.36 16.13
N ASP A 346 17.22 -13.28 15.57
CA ASP A 346 17.30 -14.74 15.83
C ASP A 346 18.14 -15.33 14.67
N ASP A 347 19.46 -15.43 14.83
CA ASP A 347 20.35 -16.46 14.25
C ASP A 347 21.85 -16.07 14.32
N TYR A 348 22.67 -17.00 14.82
CA TYR A 348 24.12 -16.97 15.12
C TYR A 348 24.59 -16.30 16.42
N LEU A 349 24.57 -17.09 17.51
CA LEU A 349 25.37 -16.91 18.72
C LEU A 349 26.85 -17.22 18.45
N VAL A 350 27.68 -16.19 18.29
CA VAL A 350 29.13 -16.29 18.51
C VAL A 350 29.57 -15.16 19.42
N ILE A 351 29.84 -15.49 20.68
CA ILE A 351 30.35 -14.57 21.70
C ILE A 351 31.72 -14.04 21.25
N LYS A 352 31.80 -12.76 20.87
CA LYS A 352 33.07 -12.05 20.70
C LYS A 352 33.16 -10.89 21.71
N LYS A 353 34.10 -11.02 22.65
CA LYS A 353 34.58 -9.90 23.47
C LYS A 353 35.51 -9.03 22.61
N GLN A 354 35.21 -7.74 22.45
CA GLN A 354 36.20 -6.74 22.05
C GLN A 354 35.96 -5.41 22.77
N LYS A 355 37.05 -4.84 23.32
CA LYS A 355 37.16 -3.43 23.68
C LYS A 355 37.58 -2.68 22.41
N GLY A 356 36.77 -1.73 21.94
CA GLY A 356 37.12 -0.92 20.76
C GLY A 356 38.11 0.20 21.08
N GLU A 357 38.82 0.70 20.06
CA GLU A 357 39.86 1.75 20.15
C GLU A 357 39.32 3.17 20.44
N ILE A 358 38.00 3.41 20.33
CA ILE A 358 37.32 4.68 20.62
C ILE A 358 36.41 4.47 21.84
N SER A 359 36.54 5.32 22.86
CA SER A 359 35.71 5.28 24.07
C SER A 359 34.23 5.40 23.71
N ASP A 360 33.40 4.56 24.32
CA ASP A 360 31.96 4.54 24.10
C ASP A 360 31.27 5.87 24.46
N TYR A 361 31.88 6.62 25.37
CA TYR A 361 31.42 7.95 25.77
C TYR A 361 31.81 9.05 24.77
N ASP A 362 32.67 8.78 23.80
CA ASP A 362 32.95 9.74 22.72
C ASP A 362 32.01 9.59 21.52
N LEU A 363 31.32 8.44 21.42
CA LEU A 363 30.27 8.23 20.42
C LEU A 363 28.93 8.77 20.91
N ASP A 364 28.03 9.10 20.00
CA ASP A 364 26.63 9.34 20.36
C ASP A 364 25.83 8.02 20.39
N GLU A 365 24.56 8.09 20.82
CA GLU A 365 23.71 6.91 20.93
C GLU A 365 23.55 6.13 19.62
N ASP A 366 23.37 6.81 18.48
CA ASP A 366 23.14 6.14 17.19
C ASP A 366 24.42 5.43 16.72
N ASP A 367 25.57 6.09 16.89
CA ASP A 367 26.86 5.50 16.56
C ASP A 367 27.18 4.29 17.46
N ARG A 368 26.83 4.35 18.75
CA ARG A 368 26.91 3.18 19.65
C ARG A 368 25.99 2.05 19.20
N ARG A 369 24.73 2.35 18.86
CA ARG A 369 23.78 1.35 18.34
C ARG A 369 24.32 0.65 17.10
N VAL A 370 24.97 1.38 16.18
CA VAL A 370 25.59 0.81 14.98
C VAL A 370 26.83 -0.01 15.33
N LYS A 371 27.75 0.53 16.15
CA LYS A 371 28.97 -0.16 16.60
C LYS A 371 28.64 -1.50 17.27
N TYR A 372 27.58 -1.52 18.09
CA TYR A 372 27.21 -2.67 18.91
C TYR A 372 26.01 -3.47 18.39
N LYS A 373 25.55 -3.21 17.17
CA LYS A 373 24.36 -3.84 16.57
C LYS A 373 24.40 -5.37 16.62
N VAL A 374 25.59 -5.95 16.56
CA VAL A 374 25.83 -7.40 16.46
C VAL A 374 26.21 -8.06 17.80
N PHE A 375 26.09 -7.36 18.92
CA PHE A 375 26.52 -7.84 20.24
C PHE A 375 25.33 -8.04 21.18
N ASP A 376 25.28 -9.20 21.84
CA ASP A 376 24.23 -9.57 22.81
C ASP A 376 24.24 -8.72 24.09
N TYR A 377 25.41 -8.19 24.45
CA TYR A 377 25.59 -7.21 25.51
C TYR A 377 26.95 -6.53 25.38
N ILE A 378 27.06 -5.35 25.96
CA ILE A 378 28.29 -4.58 26.13
C ILE A 378 28.62 -4.46 27.62
N LEU A 379 29.91 -4.29 27.93
CA LEU A 379 30.38 -4.01 29.29
C LEU A 379 30.66 -2.52 29.39
N CYS A 380 30.11 -1.86 30.40
CA CYS A 380 30.41 -0.44 30.63
C CYS A 380 31.90 -0.26 30.98
N GLU A 381 32.59 0.64 30.26
CA GLU A 381 34.03 0.92 30.44
C GLU A 381 34.41 1.37 31.87
N LYS A 382 33.45 1.94 32.64
CA LYS A 382 33.65 2.41 34.02
C LYS A 382 33.22 1.41 35.09
N CYS A 383 32.19 0.57 34.84
CA CYS A 383 31.54 -0.24 35.88
C CYS A 383 31.49 -1.75 35.60
N ASP A 384 31.94 -2.22 34.43
CA ASP A 384 31.91 -3.62 33.96
C ASP A 384 30.55 -4.33 34.04
N LYS A 385 29.46 -3.60 34.32
CA LYS A 385 28.09 -4.13 34.28
C LYS A 385 27.67 -4.36 32.82
N LYS A 386 26.86 -5.40 32.59
CA LYS A 386 26.29 -5.76 31.27
C LYS A 386 25.12 -4.85 30.91
N TYR A 387 25.13 -4.34 29.68
CA TYR A 387 24.07 -3.52 29.09
C TYR A 387 23.75 -4.01 27.67
N HIS A 388 22.54 -3.75 27.21
CA HIS A 388 22.17 -3.92 25.81
C HIS A 388 21.83 -2.54 25.24
N TYR A 389 22.73 -2.00 24.41
CA TYR A 389 22.74 -0.59 23.99
C TYR A 389 22.72 0.38 25.20
N ASN A 390 21.56 0.96 25.52
CA ASN A 390 21.36 1.91 26.63
C ASN A 390 20.51 1.33 27.78
N TYR A 391 20.11 0.06 27.71
CA TYR A 391 19.27 -0.56 28.72
C TYR A 391 20.08 -1.47 29.62
N CYS A 392 19.79 -1.43 30.93
CA CYS A 392 20.18 -2.52 31.80
C CYS A 392 19.65 -3.84 31.20
N TYR A 393 20.51 -4.85 31.09
CA TYR A 393 20.19 -6.12 30.44
C TYR A 393 18.88 -6.74 30.97
N ASN A 394 18.59 -6.59 32.27
CA ASN A 394 17.35 -7.09 32.87
C ASN A 394 16.09 -6.33 32.41
N CYS A 395 16.18 -5.04 32.10
CA CYS A 395 15.07 -4.25 31.55
C CYS A 395 14.81 -4.61 30.09
N TYR A 396 15.87 -4.83 29.30
CA TYR A 396 15.80 -5.34 27.94
C TYR A 396 15.09 -6.70 27.88
N VAL A 397 15.47 -7.63 28.77
CA VAL A 397 14.81 -8.94 28.90
C VAL A 397 13.32 -8.78 29.27
N LYS A 398 12.97 -7.84 30.16
CA LYS A 398 11.58 -7.57 30.53
C LYS A 398 10.77 -7.00 29.36
N GLU A 399 11.34 -6.08 28.58
CA GLU A 399 10.72 -5.49 27.40
C GLU A 399 10.48 -6.54 26.29
N ILE A 400 11.48 -7.40 26.02
CA ILE A 400 11.32 -8.55 25.11
C ILE A 400 10.20 -9.47 25.58
N ASN A 401 10.12 -9.75 26.88
CA ASN A 401 9.08 -10.62 27.43
C ASN A 401 7.68 -10.01 27.28
N GLU A 402 7.51 -8.70 27.49
CA GLU A 402 6.23 -8.01 27.27
C GLU A 402 5.86 -7.92 25.77
N LEU A 403 6.82 -7.66 24.88
CA LEU A 403 6.63 -7.71 23.42
C LEU A 403 6.21 -9.10 22.93
N ASN A 404 6.86 -10.15 23.43
CA ASN A 404 6.52 -11.53 23.11
C ASN A 404 5.14 -11.92 23.67
N LYS A 405 4.75 -11.37 24.82
CA LYS A 405 3.42 -11.56 25.43
C LYS A 405 2.31 -10.84 24.65
N LEU A 406 2.56 -9.63 24.15
CA LEU A 406 1.66 -8.91 23.24
C LEU A 406 1.42 -9.70 21.94
N LYS A 407 2.50 -10.26 21.38
CA LYS A 407 2.44 -11.07 20.14
C LYS A 407 1.62 -12.35 20.32
N SER A 408 1.81 -13.07 21.42
CA SER A 408 1.16 -14.38 21.66
C SER A 408 -0.27 -14.27 22.22
N ILE A 409 -0.56 -13.32 23.11
CA ILE A 409 -1.84 -13.27 23.83
C ILE A 409 -2.90 -12.43 23.09
N ILE A 410 -2.50 -11.32 22.45
CA ILE A 410 -3.47 -10.35 21.93
C ILE A 410 -3.67 -10.49 20.42
N LEU A 411 -2.60 -10.67 19.66
CA LEU A 411 -2.65 -10.63 18.19
C LEU A 411 -2.97 -11.99 17.58
N GLN A 412 -2.24 -13.04 17.97
CA GLN A 412 -2.39 -14.37 17.36
C GLN A 412 -3.82 -14.93 17.47
N PRO A 413 -4.53 -14.83 18.61
CA PRO A 413 -5.91 -15.32 18.72
C PRO A 413 -6.91 -14.46 17.93
N LYS A 414 -6.69 -13.14 17.84
CA LYS A 414 -7.56 -12.22 17.09
C LYS A 414 -7.38 -12.36 15.58
N LEU A 415 -6.15 -12.61 15.11
CA LEU A 415 -5.84 -12.95 13.72
C LEU A 415 -6.61 -14.21 13.30
N GLN A 416 -6.50 -15.25 14.10
CA GLN A 416 -7.18 -16.51 13.88
C GLN A 416 -8.71 -16.32 13.87
N GLY A 417 -9.23 -15.48 14.77
CA GLY A 417 -10.65 -15.11 14.79
C GLY A 417 -11.11 -14.42 13.49
N TYR A 418 -10.30 -13.50 12.97
CA TYR A 418 -10.56 -12.79 11.72
C TYR A 418 -10.45 -13.69 10.50
N GLU A 419 -9.43 -14.54 10.41
CA GLU A 419 -9.26 -15.52 9.35
C GLU A 419 -10.41 -16.53 9.34
N ASN A 420 -10.81 -17.01 10.51
CA ASN A 420 -11.95 -17.92 10.66
C ASN A 420 -13.27 -17.25 10.27
N PHE A 421 -13.47 -15.98 10.62
CA PHE A 421 -14.67 -15.22 10.23
C PHE A 421 -14.69 -14.93 8.73
N TYR A 422 -13.59 -14.45 8.16
CA TYR A 422 -13.46 -14.20 6.72
C TYR A 422 -13.68 -15.48 5.93
N SER A 423 -13.10 -16.59 6.36
CA SER A 423 -13.31 -17.89 5.73
C SER A 423 -14.78 -18.33 5.84
N LYS A 424 -15.48 -18.06 6.95
CA LYS A 424 -16.92 -18.32 7.08
C LYS A 424 -17.78 -17.46 6.15
N VAL A 425 -17.53 -16.15 6.08
CA VAL A 425 -18.25 -15.22 5.21
C VAL A 425 -17.98 -15.56 3.74
N TYR A 426 -16.71 -15.74 3.38
CA TYR A 426 -16.29 -16.11 2.03
C TYR A 426 -16.90 -17.45 1.59
N ASN A 427 -16.89 -18.47 2.45
CA ASN A 427 -17.48 -19.77 2.12
C ASN A 427 -19.01 -19.69 2.01
N LYS A 428 -19.67 -18.89 2.86
CA LYS A 428 -21.13 -18.66 2.81
C LYS A 428 -21.51 -17.87 1.55
N GLU A 429 -20.84 -16.75 1.26
CA GLU A 429 -21.02 -15.98 0.01
C GLU A 429 -20.77 -16.84 -1.22
N THR A 430 -19.71 -17.66 -1.24
CA THR A 430 -19.39 -18.52 -2.39
C THR A 430 -20.45 -19.61 -2.60
N LYS A 431 -21.05 -20.12 -1.52
CA LYS A 431 -22.14 -21.08 -1.57
C LYS A 431 -23.44 -20.43 -2.04
N GLU A 432 -23.82 -19.29 -1.46
CA GLU A 432 -25.01 -18.53 -1.84
C GLU A 432 -24.89 -17.99 -3.27
N LEU A 433 -23.69 -17.58 -3.73
CA LEU A 433 -23.39 -17.22 -5.13
C LEU A 433 -23.47 -18.42 -6.09
N ARG A 434 -23.11 -19.63 -5.64
CA ARG A 434 -23.31 -20.87 -6.43
C ARG A 434 -24.79 -21.21 -6.55
N GLU A 435 -25.52 -21.18 -5.44
CA GLU A 435 -26.97 -21.38 -5.41
C GLU A 435 -27.68 -20.31 -6.25
N LEU A 436 -27.19 -19.06 -6.25
CA LEU A 436 -27.65 -17.97 -7.12
C LEU A 436 -27.32 -18.20 -8.60
N LYS A 437 -26.18 -18.78 -8.96
CA LYS A 437 -25.90 -19.14 -10.37
C LYS A 437 -26.82 -20.25 -10.86
N GLU A 438 -27.20 -21.17 -9.98
CA GLU A 438 -28.20 -22.19 -10.25
C GLU A 438 -29.64 -21.60 -10.29
N LEU A 439 -29.95 -20.61 -9.46
CA LEU A 439 -31.25 -19.91 -9.42
C LEU A 439 -31.42 -18.78 -10.45
N GLN A 440 -30.34 -18.13 -10.92
CA GLN A 440 -30.32 -17.11 -11.99
C GLN A 440 -30.69 -17.71 -13.35
N SER A 441 -30.48 -19.02 -13.50
CA SER A 441 -31.06 -19.79 -14.61
C SER A 441 -32.59 -19.86 -14.53
N ILE A 442 -33.21 -19.51 -13.39
CA ILE A 442 -34.62 -19.82 -13.09
C ILE A 442 -35.44 -18.56 -12.74
N LEU A 443 -34.92 -17.53 -12.06
CA LEU A 443 -35.75 -16.40 -11.58
C LEU A 443 -35.14 -15.00 -11.74
N LYS A 444 -36.00 -14.09 -12.20
CA LYS A 444 -35.74 -12.68 -12.53
C LYS A 444 -36.31 -11.78 -11.42
N ASP A 445 -35.70 -11.75 -10.23
CA ASP A 445 -35.89 -10.66 -9.26
C ASP A 445 -34.83 -10.68 -8.14
N TYR A 446 -33.96 -9.66 -8.13
CA TYR A 446 -32.72 -9.55 -7.36
C TYR A 446 -32.88 -8.97 -5.93
N LYS A 447 -34.12 -8.73 -5.48
CA LYS A 447 -34.38 -7.86 -4.30
C LYS A 447 -34.08 -8.51 -2.94
N ASN A 448 -34.11 -9.84 -2.85
CA ASN A 448 -33.97 -10.56 -1.57
C ASN A 448 -32.51 -10.70 -1.08
N VAL A 449 -31.54 -10.61 -1.99
CA VAL A 449 -30.11 -10.72 -1.67
C VAL A 449 -29.63 -9.45 -0.96
N TYR A 450 -30.13 -8.29 -1.40
CA TYR A 450 -29.78 -7.00 -0.82
C TYR A 450 -30.18 -6.90 0.66
N PHE A 451 -31.33 -7.48 1.03
CA PHE A 451 -31.80 -7.49 2.42
C PHE A 451 -31.02 -8.45 3.34
N LYS A 452 -30.59 -9.63 2.83
CA LYS A 452 -29.77 -10.57 3.62
C LYS A 452 -28.33 -10.08 3.84
N LEU A 453 -27.75 -9.41 2.85
CA LEU A 453 -26.43 -8.80 2.97
C LEU A 453 -26.42 -7.68 4.02
N ASP A 454 -27.55 -7.00 4.23
CA ASP A 454 -27.66 -5.89 5.19
C ASP A 454 -27.63 -6.35 6.66
N GLU A 455 -28.15 -7.56 6.96
CA GLU A 455 -28.04 -8.19 8.30
C GLU A 455 -26.59 -8.60 8.63
N ASP A 456 -25.88 -9.22 7.69
CA ASP A 456 -24.47 -9.60 7.85
C ASP A 456 -23.53 -8.36 7.88
N LEU A 457 -23.96 -7.23 7.27
CA LEU A 457 -23.36 -5.90 7.40
C LEU A 457 -23.38 -5.37 8.85
N GLY A 458 -24.36 -5.79 9.66
CA GLY A 458 -24.43 -5.49 11.10
C GLY A 458 -23.30 -6.17 11.88
N ILE A 459 -23.01 -7.43 11.58
CA ILE A 459 -21.89 -8.19 12.16
C ILE A 459 -20.56 -7.58 11.70
N PHE A 460 -20.46 -7.19 10.43
CA PHE A 460 -19.27 -6.53 9.89
C PHE A 460 -18.99 -5.18 10.58
N LYS A 461 -20.01 -4.37 10.83
CA LYS A 461 -19.91 -3.12 11.61
C LYS A 461 -19.45 -3.39 13.06
N GLN A 462 -19.90 -4.48 13.67
CA GLN A 462 -19.50 -4.89 15.02
C GLN A 462 -18.02 -5.34 15.07
N ILE A 463 -17.57 -6.01 14.01
CA ILE A 463 -16.19 -6.45 13.83
C ILE A 463 -15.24 -5.27 13.52
N ILE A 464 -15.67 -4.28 12.73
CA ILE A 464 -14.93 -3.02 12.54
C ILE A 464 -14.78 -2.31 13.87
N LYS A 465 -15.83 -2.25 14.70
CA LYS A 465 -15.78 -1.63 16.03
C LYS A 465 -14.79 -2.34 16.97
N GLU A 466 -14.75 -3.68 16.96
CA GLU A 466 -13.75 -4.44 17.73
C GLU A 466 -12.33 -4.34 17.14
N PHE A 467 -12.21 -4.19 15.82
CA PHE A 467 -10.94 -3.89 15.16
C PHE A 467 -10.42 -2.50 15.56
N GLU A 468 -11.24 -1.46 15.52
CA GLU A 468 -10.84 -0.11 15.97
C GLU A 468 -10.47 -0.09 17.45
N LYS A 469 -11.20 -0.82 18.30
CA LYS A 469 -10.85 -1.00 19.72
C LYS A 469 -9.52 -1.71 19.91
N THR A 470 -9.24 -2.72 19.10
CA THR A 470 -7.95 -3.46 19.11
C THR A 470 -6.82 -2.60 18.57
N LYS A 471 -7.05 -1.85 17.49
CA LYS A 471 -6.14 -0.86 16.93
C LYS A 471 -5.80 0.21 17.98
N TYR A 472 -6.79 0.73 18.70
CA TYR A 472 -6.60 1.66 19.81
C TYR A 472 -5.80 1.03 20.96
N GLN A 473 -6.04 -0.23 21.33
CA GLN A 473 -5.23 -0.95 22.33
C GLN A 473 -3.78 -1.14 21.89
N ILE A 474 -3.54 -1.47 20.61
CA ILE A 474 -2.21 -1.63 20.03
C ILE A 474 -1.51 -0.27 19.94
N GLU A 475 -2.18 0.78 19.50
CA GLU A 475 -1.63 2.15 19.45
C GLU A 475 -1.34 2.68 20.85
N ASN A 476 -2.19 2.41 21.85
CA ASN A 476 -1.88 2.70 23.25
C ASN A 476 -0.70 1.89 23.79
N SER A 477 -0.55 0.62 23.38
CA SER A 477 0.58 -0.22 23.78
C SER A 477 1.88 0.20 23.08
N LYS A 478 1.82 0.57 21.79
CA LYS A 478 2.92 1.22 21.05
C LYS A 478 3.27 2.54 21.70
N SER A 479 2.28 3.36 22.06
CA SER A 479 2.50 4.60 22.80
C SER A 479 3.08 4.33 24.18
N HIS A 480 2.72 3.24 24.86
CA HIS A 480 3.30 2.86 26.15
C HIS A 480 4.75 2.37 26.01
N ILE A 481 5.05 1.53 25.01
CA ILE A 481 6.42 1.09 24.66
C ILE A 481 7.27 2.28 24.22
N ASN A 482 6.72 3.15 23.37
CA ASN A 482 7.36 4.39 22.96
C ASN A 482 7.49 5.34 24.16
N ASN A 483 6.55 5.42 25.09
CA ASN A 483 6.69 6.20 26.32
C ASN A 483 7.75 5.61 27.26
N ILE A 484 7.87 4.28 27.36
CA ILE A 484 8.99 3.59 28.04
C ILE A 484 10.32 3.93 27.35
N ARG A 485 10.31 4.09 26.01
CA ARG A 485 11.48 4.38 25.16
C ARG A 485 11.80 5.86 24.97
N TYR A 486 10.90 6.79 25.27
CA TYR A 486 11.09 8.23 25.02
C TYR A 486 10.80 9.11 26.25
N ASN A 487 9.98 8.68 27.21
CA ASN A 487 9.54 9.46 28.38
C ASN A 487 10.00 8.86 29.74
N GLY A 488 11.09 8.08 29.75
CA GLY A 488 11.51 7.24 30.88
C GLY A 488 11.45 7.85 32.29
N LEU A 489 10.34 7.57 32.98
CA LEU A 489 10.31 7.16 34.37
C LEU A 489 9.88 5.69 34.37
N ASN A 490 10.86 4.79 34.31
CA ASN A 490 10.65 3.37 34.57
C ASN A 490 10.73 3.12 36.09
N ASN A 491 10.08 2.07 36.58
CA ASN A 491 10.25 1.50 37.94
C ASN A 491 11.69 1.00 38.25
N CYS A 492 12.70 1.38 37.45
CA CYS A 492 14.12 1.18 37.70
C CYS A 492 14.88 2.51 37.88
N ASP A 493 14.17 3.64 38.01
CA ASP A 493 14.69 4.99 38.28
C ASP A 493 15.77 5.51 37.32
N ARG A 494 15.81 5.07 36.05
CA ARG A 494 16.81 5.59 35.08
C ARG A 494 16.19 6.17 33.81
N LYS A 495 16.63 7.38 33.47
CA LYS A 495 16.37 8.05 32.19
C LYS A 495 17.11 7.34 31.06
N LEU A 496 16.54 7.39 29.86
CA LEU A 496 17.03 6.76 28.62
C LEU A 496 18.45 7.15 28.18
N ASN A 497 19.01 8.21 28.76
CA ASN A 497 20.22 8.86 28.25
C ASN A 497 21.51 8.35 28.92
N SER A 498 21.45 7.37 29.84
CA SER A 498 22.62 6.96 30.62
C SER A 498 23.10 5.51 30.43
N TYR A 499 24.37 5.40 30.01
CA TYR A 499 25.12 4.18 29.71
C TYR A 499 25.36 3.22 30.90
N CYS A 500 25.09 3.64 32.14
CA CYS A 500 25.17 2.86 33.38
C CYS A 500 24.73 3.80 34.51
N GLU A 501 24.52 3.24 35.71
CA GLU A 501 24.46 3.96 37.00
C GLU A 501 25.65 4.94 37.20
N CYS A 502 26.73 4.81 36.41
CA CYS A 502 27.85 5.75 36.35
C CYS A 502 27.45 7.17 35.97
N TYR A 503 26.47 7.36 35.08
CA TYR A 503 26.05 8.71 34.68
C TYR A 503 25.36 9.43 35.84
N ASP A 504 24.46 8.75 36.54
CA ASP A 504 23.74 9.35 37.67
C ASP A 504 24.71 9.68 38.81
N LYS A 505 25.79 8.89 38.95
CA LYS A 505 26.89 9.10 39.89
C LYS A 505 27.95 10.09 39.41
N GLU A 506 27.95 10.48 38.14
CA GLU A 506 28.90 11.45 37.59
C GLU A 506 28.54 12.85 38.06
N THR A 507 29.45 13.55 38.73
CA THR A 507 29.19 14.89 39.26
C THR A 507 29.72 15.98 38.33
N ASP A 508 30.64 15.64 37.43
CA ASP A 508 31.16 16.55 36.43
C ASP A 508 30.15 16.75 35.29
N ILE A 509 29.77 18.01 35.05
CA ILE A 509 28.75 18.40 34.06
C ILE A 509 29.23 18.13 32.63
N ASP A 510 30.52 18.34 32.35
CA ASP A 510 31.08 18.16 31.01
C ASP A 510 31.24 16.68 30.69
N GLU A 511 31.66 15.86 31.65
CA GLU A 511 31.65 14.40 31.48
C GLU A 511 30.22 13.85 31.35
N LYS A 512 29.23 14.39 32.07
CA LYS A 512 27.82 14.05 31.82
C LYS A 512 27.39 14.36 30.39
N LYS A 513 27.65 15.58 29.90
CA LYS A 513 27.32 15.95 28.52
C LYS A 513 28.05 15.09 27.50
N ARG A 514 29.32 14.75 27.76
CA ARG A 514 30.11 13.83 26.93
C ARG A 514 29.45 12.46 26.86
N MET A 515 29.06 11.89 28.01
CA MET A 515 28.38 10.59 28.06
C MET A 515 27.05 10.60 27.31
N GLU A 516 26.33 11.71 27.30
CA GLU A 516 25.03 11.88 26.65
C GLU A 516 25.15 12.11 25.13
N PHE A 517 25.92 13.11 24.71
CA PHE A 517 25.96 13.59 23.33
C PHE A 517 27.20 13.15 22.55
N GLY A 518 28.22 12.65 23.23
CA GLY A 518 29.50 12.28 22.65
C GLY A 518 30.44 13.46 22.47
N LYS A 519 31.61 13.18 21.90
CA LYS A 519 32.70 14.14 21.67
C LYS A 519 33.14 14.08 20.22
N CYS A 520 33.31 15.22 19.58
CA CYS A 520 33.77 15.28 18.20
C CYS A 520 35.21 14.78 18.07
N LYS A 521 35.48 13.82 17.20
CA LYS A 521 36.82 13.28 16.94
C LYS A 521 37.75 14.25 16.20
N ASP A 522 37.17 15.25 15.52
CA ASP A 522 37.95 16.20 14.69
C ASP A 522 38.39 17.44 15.49
N CYS A 523 37.52 17.95 16.38
CA CYS A 523 37.80 19.16 17.18
C CYS A 523 37.83 18.92 18.69
N PHE A 524 37.58 17.69 19.14
CA PHE A 524 37.58 17.29 20.55
C PHE A 524 36.61 18.07 21.45
N LYS A 525 35.64 18.79 20.88
CA LYS A 525 34.55 19.42 21.64
C LYS A 525 33.43 18.42 21.91
N ILE A 526 32.86 18.48 23.11
CA ILE A 526 31.62 17.76 23.46
C ILE A 526 30.49 18.30 22.57
N HIS A 527 29.64 17.42 22.07
CA HIS A 527 28.49 17.84 21.29
C HIS A 527 27.48 18.59 22.17
N GLU A 528 26.86 19.64 21.63
CA GLU A 528 25.87 20.44 22.36
C GLU A 528 24.52 19.72 22.46
N ASP A 529 24.20 18.87 21.48
CA ASP A 529 22.99 18.07 21.37
C ASP A 529 23.21 16.84 20.47
N LEU A 530 22.12 16.15 20.13
CA LEU A 530 22.12 14.93 19.32
C LEU A 530 22.39 15.16 17.81
N ASP A 531 22.46 16.42 17.35
CA ASP A 531 22.73 16.74 15.94
C ASP A 531 24.22 16.66 15.59
N GLY A 532 25.06 16.41 16.60
CA GLY A 532 26.50 16.19 16.47
C GLY A 532 27.31 17.49 16.45
N CYS A 533 28.51 17.44 15.87
CA CYS A 533 29.42 18.59 15.89
C CYS A 533 29.08 19.65 14.83
N LEU A 534 28.31 20.65 15.25
CA LEU A 534 27.98 21.87 14.53
C LEU A 534 29.21 22.58 13.92
N SER A 535 30.22 22.89 14.73
CA SER A 535 31.43 23.59 14.26
C SER A 535 32.27 22.84 13.20
N CYS A 536 32.19 21.51 13.14
CA CYS A 536 32.91 20.70 12.14
C CYS A 536 32.07 20.41 10.89
N LYS A 537 30.75 20.60 10.94
CA LYS A 537 29.80 20.34 9.86
C LYS A 537 30.17 21.11 8.57
N PRO A 538 30.46 22.43 8.59
CA PRO A 538 30.93 23.17 7.41
C PRO A 538 32.18 22.57 6.74
N LYS A 539 33.19 22.24 7.54
CA LYS A 539 34.46 21.67 7.02
C LYS A 539 34.25 20.29 6.37
N ARG A 540 33.30 19.51 6.87
CA ARG A 540 32.95 18.20 6.30
C ARG A 540 32.23 18.37 4.97
N PHE A 541 31.26 19.29 4.86
CA PHE A 541 30.62 19.61 3.58
C PHE A 541 31.60 20.16 2.56
N GLN A 542 32.52 21.04 2.97
CA GLN A 542 33.53 21.60 2.08
C GLN A 542 34.39 20.53 1.40
N ARG A 543 34.68 19.41 2.08
CA ARG A 543 35.40 18.25 1.52
C ARG A 543 34.59 17.48 0.47
N ASP A 544 33.27 17.62 0.49
CA ASP A 544 32.33 16.91 -0.39
C ASP A 544 31.85 17.77 -1.58
N PHE A 545 32.21 19.06 -1.65
CA PHE A 545 31.74 19.97 -2.71
C PHE A 545 32.12 19.54 -4.13
N ASN A 546 33.22 18.82 -4.30
CA ASN A 546 33.64 18.28 -5.59
C ASN A 546 32.94 16.96 -5.96
N LYS A 547 32.11 16.39 -5.08
CA LYS A 547 31.42 15.11 -5.31
C LYS A 547 30.07 15.27 -6.01
N TRP A 548 29.56 16.49 -6.15
CA TRP A 548 28.29 16.78 -6.79
C TRP A 548 28.33 18.13 -7.51
N THR A 549 27.45 18.29 -8.49
CA THR A 549 27.18 19.59 -9.14
C THR A 549 25.76 19.55 -9.70
N SER A 550 25.09 20.70 -9.65
CA SER A 550 23.81 20.92 -10.34
C SER A 550 23.96 21.26 -11.83
N ARG A 551 25.20 21.41 -12.32
CA ARG A 551 25.54 22.01 -13.62
C ARG A 551 25.13 23.49 -13.73
N ASN A 552 24.85 24.13 -12.60
CA ASN A 552 24.59 25.56 -12.51
C ASN A 552 25.36 26.16 -11.33
N GLU A 553 26.30 27.05 -11.64
CA GLU A 553 27.20 27.66 -10.65
C GLU A 553 26.46 28.48 -9.59
N LEU A 554 25.32 29.09 -9.92
CA LEU A 554 24.53 29.88 -8.97
C LEU A 554 23.84 28.98 -7.93
N ILE A 555 23.30 27.84 -8.36
CA ILE A 555 22.70 26.85 -7.45
C ILE A 555 23.78 26.19 -6.60
N ASP A 556 24.91 25.80 -7.22
CA ASP A 556 26.02 25.17 -6.52
C ASP A 556 26.55 26.11 -5.42
N LYS A 557 26.78 27.38 -5.76
CA LYS A 557 27.21 28.41 -4.81
C LYS A 557 26.19 28.62 -3.69
N LEU A 558 24.89 28.72 -4.00
CA LEU A 558 23.84 28.89 -2.99
C LEU A 558 23.81 27.73 -1.98
N ILE A 559 23.89 26.50 -2.47
CA ILE A 559 23.87 25.31 -1.60
C ILE A 559 25.17 25.24 -0.78
N GLN A 560 26.33 25.54 -1.38
CA GLN A 560 27.60 25.56 -0.68
C GLN A 560 27.63 26.64 0.43
N GLU A 561 27.16 27.86 0.14
CA GLU A 561 27.05 28.94 1.13
C GLU A 561 26.11 28.55 2.29
N ASN A 562 24.98 27.89 1.99
CA ASN A 562 24.10 27.35 3.02
C ASN A 562 24.84 26.33 3.92
N GLN A 563 25.58 25.40 3.32
CA GLN A 563 26.28 24.31 4.00
C GLN A 563 27.52 24.76 4.80
N LEU A 564 28.06 25.94 4.49
CA LEU A 564 29.19 26.55 5.22
C LEU A 564 28.76 27.28 6.50
N ILE A 565 27.47 27.58 6.66
CA ILE A 565 26.94 28.26 7.85
C ILE A 565 26.69 27.21 8.94
N ASP A 566 27.11 27.52 10.16
CA ASP A 566 26.84 26.69 11.32
C ASP A 566 25.35 26.77 11.72
N ARG A 567 24.52 25.91 11.12
CA ARG A 567 23.07 25.85 11.35
C ARG A 567 22.59 24.44 11.71
N ARG A 568 21.68 24.38 12.68
CA ARG A 568 20.97 23.15 13.09
C ARG A 568 19.97 22.68 12.02
N TYR A 569 19.15 23.60 11.52
CA TYR A 569 18.07 23.29 10.59
C TYR A 569 18.23 24.03 9.25
N GLY A 570 17.39 23.71 8.27
CA GLY A 570 17.41 24.37 6.96
C GLY A 570 18.66 24.06 6.13
N LEU A 571 19.19 22.84 6.23
CA LEU A 571 20.26 22.36 5.36
C LEU A 571 19.70 22.13 3.95
N LEU A 572 20.31 22.74 2.95
CA LEU A 572 20.00 22.52 1.55
C LEU A 572 20.93 21.48 0.94
N GLU A 573 20.35 20.61 0.11
CA GLU A 573 21.07 19.59 -0.63
C GLU A 573 20.84 19.74 -2.13
N TRP A 574 21.86 19.45 -2.93
CA TRP A 574 21.62 19.06 -4.32
C TRP A 574 21.21 17.60 -4.32
N ILE A 575 20.04 17.30 -4.86
CA ILE A 575 19.46 15.96 -4.83
C ILE A 575 19.36 15.46 -6.27
N PRO A 576 20.17 14.47 -6.67
CA PRO A 576 20.06 13.87 -7.99
C PRO A 576 18.63 13.34 -8.23
N TYR A 577 18.09 13.60 -9.42
CA TYR A 577 16.69 13.31 -9.71
C TYR A 577 16.35 11.82 -9.63
N ASP A 578 17.33 10.95 -9.88
CA ASP A 578 17.21 9.49 -9.77
C ASP A 578 17.02 8.98 -8.32
N GLN A 579 17.20 9.85 -7.32
CA GLN A 579 16.88 9.57 -5.92
C GLN A 579 15.38 9.66 -5.63
N PHE A 580 14.55 10.07 -6.61
CA PHE A 580 13.11 10.16 -6.46
C PHE A 580 12.40 9.04 -7.22
N ILE A 581 11.54 8.31 -6.51
CA ILE A 581 10.68 7.27 -7.08
C ILE A 581 9.21 7.58 -6.81
N ASN A 582 8.32 6.92 -7.55
CA ASN A 582 6.87 7.06 -7.39
C ASN A 582 6.40 8.53 -7.52
N ILE A 583 6.94 9.24 -8.50
CA ILE A 583 6.63 10.65 -8.74
C ILE A 583 5.19 10.77 -9.25
N LYS A 584 4.33 11.49 -8.52
CA LYS A 584 2.91 11.67 -8.84
C LYS A 584 2.55 13.14 -8.90
N TYR A 585 1.83 13.54 -9.93
CA TYR A 585 1.30 14.90 -10.04
C TYR A 585 0.29 15.19 -8.91
N ILE A 586 0.39 16.36 -8.28
CA ILE A 586 -0.52 16.84 -7.23
C ILE A 586 -1.41 17.97 -7.77
N ALA A 587 -0.79 19.03 -8.28
CA ALA A 587 -1.48 20.26 -8.65
C ALA A 587 -0.64 21.14 -9.59
N GLU A 588 -1.30 22.05 -10.28
CA GLU A 588 -0.72 23.09 -11.12
C GLU A 588 -1.36 24.42 -10.73
N GLY A 589 -0.53 25.40 -10.41
CA GLY A 589 -0.93 26.78 -10.16
C GLY A 589 -0.44 27.70 -11.29
N GLY A 590 -0.64 29.01 -11.12
CA GLY A 590 -0.24 30.01 -12.13
C GLY A 590 1.26 30.05 -12.42
N PHE A 591 2.11 29.61 -11.48
CA PHE A 591 3.58 29.75 -11.57
C PHE A 591 4.35 28.45 -11.37
N ALA A 592 3.69 27.36 -10.97
CA ALA A 592 4.37 26.12 -10.63
C ALA A 592 3.50 24.89 -10.79
N LYS A 593 4.15 23.76 -11.03
CA LYS A 593 3.59 22.41 -10.94
C LYS A 593 4.16 21.71 -9.71
N VAL A 594 3.32 20.99 -8.97
CA VAL A 594 3.74 20.28 -7.76
C VAL A 594 3.50 18.79 -7.95
N TYR A 595 4.50 18.00 -7.59
CA TYR A 595 4.48 16.54 -7.60
C TYR A 595 4.79 16.01 -6.20
N SER A 596 4.31 14.83 -5.82
CA SER A 596 4.82 14.07 -4.68
C SER A 596 5.84 13.05 -5.17
N ALA A 597 6.83 12.71 -4.34
CA ALA A 597 7.79 11.66 -4.62
C ALA A 597 8.30 11.01 -3.32
N ILE A 598 8.80 9.78 -3.41
CA ILE A 598 9.54 9.14 -2.34
C ILE A 598 11.04 9.42 -2.57
N TRP A 599 11.70 10.02 -1.59
CA TRP A 599 13.13 10.27 -1.62
C TRP A 599 13.91 9.08 -1.06
N ILE A 600 14.68 8.40 -1.91
CA ILE A 600 15.57 7.31 -1.52
C ILE A 600 16.63 7.85 -0.56
N GLY A 601 16.72 7.24 0.62
CA GLY A 601 17.66 7.61 1.66
C GLY A 601 17.24 8.81 2.52
N GLY A 602 16.37 9.69 2.02
CA GLY A 602 15.86 10.85 2.78
C GLY A 602 16.93 11.91 3.06
N ARG A 603 16.58 12.93 3.85
CA ARG A 603 17.48 14.06 4.18
C ARG A 603 18.65 13.67 5.08
N ILE A 604 19.74 14.43 5.01
CA ILE A 604 20.85 14.33 5.96
C ILE A 604 20.37 14.75 7.37
N ARG A 605 20.60 13.89 8.35
CA ARG A 605 20.36 14.18 9.78
C ARG A 605 21.61 14.74 10.45
N LYS A 606 22.67 13.91 10.50
CA LYS A 606 23.90 14.18 11.24
C LYS A 606 25.08 13.42 10.68
N TRP A 607 26.28 13.79 11.12
CA TRP A 607 27.50 13.06 10.78
C TRP A 607 27.75 11.92 11.78
N SER A 608 27.96 10.71 11.27
CA SER A 608 28.40 9.57 12.06
C SER A 608 29.92 9.53 12.13
N GLN A 609 30.44 9.60 13.34
CA GLN A 609 31.86 9.51 13.62
C GLN A 609 32.36 8.07 13.54
N PHE A 610 31.50 7.10 13.83
CA PHE A 610 31.80 5.68 13.70
C PHE A 610 31.97 5.27 12.23
N SER A 611 31.01 5.62 11.37
CA SER A 611 31.03 5.24 9.95
C SER A 611 31.71 6.26 9.03
N ASN A 612 32.12 7.42 9.56
CA ASN A 612 32.70 8.53 8.80
C ASN A 612 31.84 8.93 7.59
N SER A 613 30.53 9.03 7.81
CA SER A 613 29.57 9.34 6.75
C SER A 613 28.35 10.08 7.27
N TRP A 614 27.63 10.76 6.37
CA TRP A 614 26.36 11.40 6.68
C TRP A 614 25.27 10.35 6.90
N LYS A 615 24.62 10.39 8.06
CA LYS A 615 23.40 9.61 8.35
C LYS A 615 22.20 10.34 7.77
N ARG A 616 21.31 9.58 7.14
CA ARG A 616 20.07 10.09 6.54
C ARG A 616 18.84 9.46 7.20
N ASP A 617 17.67 10.06 6.99
CA ASP A 617 16.39 9.61 7.58
C ASP A 617 15.94 8.20 7.11
N GLY A 618 16.37 7.72 5.94
CA GLY A 618 15.99 6.41 5.39
C GLY A 618 15.01 6.48 4.20
N SER A 619 14.61 5.33 3.64
CA SER A 619 13.92 5.18 2.34
C SER A 619 12.40 5.45 2.32
N THR A 620 11.84 6.09 3.35
CA THR A 620 10.38 6.31 3.48
C THR A 620 9.97 7.79 3.47
N THR A 621 10.90 8.72 3.24
CA THR A 621 10.58 10.16 3.24
C THR A 621 9.80 10.55 1.98
N THR A 622 8.53 10.92 2.15
CA THR A 622 7.73 11.55 1.07
C THR A 622 8.03 13.04 1.03
N VAL A 623 8.26 13.57 -0.18
CA VAL A 623 8.56 14.99 -0.44
C VAL A 623 7.65 15.56 -1.52
N ALA A 624 7.52 16.88 -1.54
CA ALA A 624 6.86 17.62 -2.61
C ALA A 624 7.90 18.25 -3.53
N LEU A 625 7.82 17.99 -4.83
CA LEU A 625 8.66 18.59 -5.86
C LEU A 625 7.89 19.75 -6.50
N LYS A 626 8.27 20.99 -6.19
CA LYS A 626 7.68 22.21 -6.78
C LYS A 626 8.53 22.67 -7.97
N VAL A 627 8.05 22.42 -9.18
CA VAL A 627 8.66 22.82 -10.45
C VAL A 627 8.12 24.21 -10.83
N LEU A 628 8.96 25.25 -10.82
CA LEU A 628 8.52 26.57 -11.29
C LEU A 628 8.45 26.61 -12.83
N ASN A 629 7.50 27.38 -13.36
CA ASN A 629 7.35 27.57 -14.80
C ASN A 629 8.61 28.21 -15.39
N ASN A 630 9.08 27.72 -16.54
CA ASN A 630 10.30 28.17 -17.22
C ASN A 630 11.60 28.06 -16.38
N SER A 631 11.63 27.22 -15.34
CA SER A 631 12.79 27.12 -14.46
C SER A 631 14.07 26.61 -15.15
N LYS A 632 14.00 26.11 -16.38
CA LYS A 632 15.20 25.88 -17.23
C LYS A 632 16.13 27.10 -17.28
N ASN A 633 15.57 28.31 -17.28
CA ASN A 633 16.32 29.56 -17.09
C ASN A 633 16.04 30.05 -15.67
N ILE A 634 17.02 29.94 -14.77
CA ILE A 634 16.87 30.38 -13.38
C ILE A 634 16.46 31.86 -13.35
N SER A 635 15.25 32.13 -12.88
CA SER A 635 14.78 33.49 -12.65
C SER A 635 15.29 34.02 -11.31
N GLU A 636 15.33 35.34 -11.18
CA GLU A 636 15.58 36.00 -9.90
C GLU A 636 14.53 35.59 -8.85
N ASP A 637 13.27 35.43 -9.27
CA ASP A 637 12.17 34.93 -8.43
C ASP A 637 12.45 33.54 -7.85
N PHE A 638 12.99 32.61 -8.65
CA PHE A 638 13.35 31.27 -8.19
C PHE A 638 14.45 31.32 -7.12
N LEU A 639 15.49 32.13 -7.34
CA LEU A 639 16.57 32.30 -6.37
C LEU A 639 16.09 32.97 -5.08
N ASN A 640 15.21 33.96 -5.20
CA ASN A 640 14.63 34.66 -4.06
C ASN A 640 13.75 33.72 -3.23
N GLU A 641 12.89 32.92 -3.86
CA GLU A 641 12.09 31.91 -3.17
C GLU A 641 12.99 30.94 -2.36
N ILE A 642 14.09 30.46 -2.94
CA ILE A 642 15.04 29.60 -2.23
C ILE A 642 15.69 30.34 -1.06
N LYS A 643 16.16 31.58 -1.26
CA LYS A 643 16.80 32.37 -0.21
C LYS A 643 15.86 32.59 0.97
N PHE A 644 14.61 32.94 0.72
CA PHE A 644 13.63 33.13 1.79
C PHE A 644 13.31 31.82 2.50
N PHE A 645 13.07 30.72 1.77
CA PHE A 645 12.94 29.40 2.38
C PHE A 645 14.17 29.06 3.23
N ASN A 646 15.37 29.39 2.78
CA ASN A 646 16.60 29.11 3.50
C ASN A 646 16.72 29.87 4.83
N GLU A 647 16.16 31.08 4.90
CA GLU A 647 16.11 31.88 6.13
C GLU A 647 15.12 31.32 7.15
N VAL A 648 13.94 30.84 6.70
CA VAL A 648 12.85 30.44 7.61
C VAL A 648 12.60 28.94 7.75
N SER A 649 13.17 28.09 6.90
CA SER A 649 12.92 26.62 6.87
C SER A 649 13.36 25.87 8.13
N GLY A 650 14.11 26.52 9.01
CA GLY A 650 14.50 25.97 10.31
C GLY A 650 13.46 26.15 11.41
N TYR A 651 12.45 26.99 11.21
CA TYR A 651 11.51 27.38 12.25
C TYR A 651 10.27 26.48 12.28
N MET A 652 9.69 26.36 13.47
CA MET A 652 8.49 25.54 13.69
C MET A 652 7.31 26.09 12.88
N CYS A 653 6.45 25.19 12.40
CA CYS A 653 5.25 25.52 11.64
C CYS A 653 5.51 26.25 10.31
N VAL A 654 6.74 26.22 9.78
CA VAL A 654 7.07 26.66 8.41
C VAL A 654 7.45 25.44 7.57
N ILE A 655 6.97 25.37 6.33
CA ILE A 655 7.34 24.30 5.40
C ILE A 655 8.85 24.28 5.18
N LYS A 656 9.44 23.10 5.31
CA LYS A 656 10.89 22.93 5.12
C LYS A 656 11.22 22.77 3.65
N CYS A 657 12.28 23.45 3.21
CA CYS A 657 12.96 23.18 1.95
C CYS A 657 14.19 22.32 2.26
N PHE A 658 14.26 21.14 1.63
CA PHE A 658 15.37 20.20 1.81
C PHE A 658 16.46 20.40 0.75
N GLY A 659 16.14 21.02 -0.38
CA GLY A 659 17.09 21.12 -1.46
C GLY A 659 16.48 21.40 -2.82
N ILE A 660 17.30 21.16 -3.84
CA ILE A 660 16.99 21.43 -5.24
C ILE A 660 17.32 20.18 -6.05
N THR A 661 16.50 19.91 -7.07
CA THR A 661 16.75 18.89 -8.07
C THR A 661 16.47 19.44 -9.47
N GLN A 662 16.89 18.71 -10.51
CA GLN A 662 16.59 19.05 -11.89
C GLN A 662 16.09 17.81 -12.62
N ASP A 663 14.94 17.94 -13.27
CA ASP A 663 14.44 16.90 -14.16
C ASP A 663 15.38 16.75 -15.38
N PRO A 664 15.96 15.56 -15.62
CA PRO A 664 16.92 15.35 -16.69
C PRO A 664 16.29 15.43 -18.10
N ILE A 665 14.96 15.34 -18.22
CA ILE A 665 14.23 15.40 -19.50
C ILE A 665 13.83 16.83 -19.82
N THR A 666 13.17 17.51 -18.87
CA THR A 666 12.66 18.86 -19.10
C THR A 666 13.69 19.95 -18.81
N TYR A 667 14.79 19.61 -18.11
CA TYR A 667 15.81 20.52 -17.58
C TYR A 667 15.28 21.58 -16.61
N ASN A 668 14.03 21.43 -16.17
CA ASN A 668 13.43 22.30 -15.18
C ASN A 668 13.96 21.96 -13.79
N TYR A 669 14.36 22.98 -13.04
CA TYR A 669 14.66 22.84 -11.62
C TYR A 669 13.36 22.74 -10.80
N ALA A 670 13.44 21.98 -9.71
CA ALA A 670 12.38 21.82 -8.74
C ALA A 670 12.91 21.99 -7.32
N LEU A 671 12.13 22.64 -6.46
CA LEU A 671 12.36 22.68 -5.03
C LEU A 671 11.87 21.38 -4.40
N VAL A 672 12.66 20.82 -3.49
CA VAL A 672 12.33 19.62 -2.74
C VAL A 672 11.83 20.05 -1.36
N LEU A 673 10.52 20.04 -1.18
CA LEU A 673 9.84 20.57 0.00
C LEU A 673 9.28 19.44 0.88
N GLN A 674 9.01 19.77 2.14
CA GLN A 674 8.26 18.91 3.06
C GLN A 674 6.86 18.63 2.49
N TYR A 675 6.55 17.34 2.31
CA TYR A 675 5.20 16.92 1.95
C TYR A 675 4.30 16.89 3.19
N ILE A 676 3.08 17.41 3.07
CA ILE A 676 2.08 17.45 4.13
C ILE A 676 0.83 16.69 3.69
N GLU A 677 0.49 15.64 4.43
CA GLU A 677 -0.47 14.61 4.03
C GLU A 677 -1.93 15.07 3.93
N ASN A 678 -2.40 15.99 4.79
CA ASN A 678 -3.80 16.44 4.75
C ASN A 678 -4.04 17.60 3.76
N GLY A 679 -3.02 18.00 3.00
CA GLY A 679 -3.12 19.07 2.02
C GLY A 679 -3.28 20.45 2.63
N ASP A 680 -3.90 21.37 1.89
CA ASP A 680 -4.10 22.76 2.28
C ASP A 680 -5.29 22.95 3.24
N LEU A 681 -5.26 24.03 4.03
CA LEU A 681 -6.24 24.35 5.07
C LEU A 681 -7.65 24.49 4.48
N ARG A 682 -7.80 25.02 3.27
CA ARG A 682 -9.12 25.16 2.64
C ARG A 682 -9.75 23.79 2.40
N LYS A 683 -9.02 22.88 1.76
CA LYS A 683 -9.49 21.50 1.53
C LYS A 683 -9.72 20.76 2.84
N TYR A 684 -8.85 20.98 3.83
CA TYR A 684 -8.98 20.39 5.16
C TYR A 684 -10.27 20.81 5.87
N LEU A 685 -10.56 22.11 5.91
CA LEU A 685 -11.79 22.66 6.50
C LEU A 685 -13.05 22.12 5.79
N GLY A 686 -13.03 22.06 4.45
CA GLY A 686 -14.16 21.52 3.66
C GLY A 686 -14.47 20.04 3.91
N ARG A 687 -13.49 19.23 4.31
CA ARG A 687 -13.68 17.80 4.65
C ARG A 687 -14.10 17.56 6.10
N THR A 688 -13.84 18.53 6.98
CA THR A 688 -13.92 18.36 8.44
C THR A 688 -14.97 19.26 9.09
N VAL A 689 -15.89 19.81 8.28
CA VAL A 689 -16.96 20.74 8.70
C VAL A 689 -17.71 20.23 9.94
N ASN A 690 -17.79 18.91 10.15
CA ASN A 690 -18.55 18.29 11.24
C ASN A 690 -17.69 17.52 12.27
N THR A 691 -16.35 17.54 12.15
CA THR A 691 -15.47 16.66 12.95
C THR A 691 -14.43 17.42 13.79
N LEU A 692 -14.07 18.65 13.42
CA LEU A 692 -13.07 19.44 14.15
C LEU A 692 -13.64 20.02 15.45
N ILE A 693 -13.18 19.50 16.59
CA ILE A 693 -13.46 20.07 17.90
C ILE A 693 -12.74 21.42 18.11
N TRP A 694 -13.26 22.23 19.02
CA TRP A 694 -12.76 23.59 19.29
C TRP A 694 -11.26 23.63 19.63
N ASP A 695 -10.78 22.70 20.47
CA ASP A 695 -9.37 22.60 20.84
C ASP A 695 -8.46 22.42 19.61
N GLN A 696 -8.85 21.56 18.66
CA GLN A 696 -8.08 21.34 17.44
C GLN A 696 -8.02 22.60 16.57
N ARG A 697 -9.10 23.38 16.50
CA ARG A 697 -9.11 24.66 15.76
C ARG A 697 -8.17 25.66 16.39
N LEU A 698 -8.20 25.80 17.71
CA LEU A 698 -7.29 26.68 18.46
C LEU A 698 -5.82 26.29 18.29
N ASN A 699 -5.52 24.98 18.28
CA ASN A 699 -4.15 24.52 18.02
C ASN A 699 -3.68 24.93 16.62
N LYS A 700 -4.51 24.77 15.58
CA LYS A 700 -4.16 25.22 14.21
C LYS A 700 -4.01 26.74 14.13
N ILE A 701 -4.87 27.51 14.79
CA ILE A 701 -4.74 28.97 14.91
C ILE A 701 -3.39 29.34 15.52
N TYR A 702 -3.04 28.73 16.66
CA TYR A 702 -1.78 28.97 17.35
C TYR A 702 -0.56 28.65 16.46
N ASP A 703 -0.58 27.51 15.77
CA ASP A 703 0.48 27.08 14.86
C ASP A 703 0.69 28.09 13.72
N ILE A 704 -0.39 28.60 13.11
CA ILE A 704 -0.33 29.58 12.03
C ILE A 704 0.22 30.92 12.53
N CYS A 705 -0.21 31.38 13.71
CA CYS A 705 0.31 32.60 14.33
C CYS A 705 1.80 32.48 14.66
N LEU A 706 2.23 31.31 15.17
CA LEU A 706 3.63 31.03 15.43
C LEU A 706 4.46 31.03 14.15
N ALA A 707 3.96 30.38 13.09
CA ALA A 707 4.59 30.36 11.78
C ALA A 707 4.77 31.77 11.20
N LEU A 708 3.72 32.60 11.23
CA LEU A 708 3.79 33.98 10.72
C LEU A 708 4.77 34.82 11.53
N ASN A 709 4.79 34.67 12.85
CA ASN A 709 5.75 35.35 13.70
C ASN A 709 7.19 34.96 13.37
N ASN A 710 7.46 33.67 13.11
CA ASN A 710 8.78 33.22 12.68
C ASN A 710 9.21 33.86 11.35
N ILE A 711 8.29 34.08 10.43
CA ILE A 711 8.55 34.78 9.15
C ILE A 711 8.83 36.28 9.41
N HIS A 712 7.98 36.95 10.19
CA HIS A 712 8.06 38.39 10.46
C HIS A 712 9.28 38.79 11.29
N VAL A 713 9.77 37.94 12.20
CA VAL A 713 11.02 38.18 12.94
C VAL A 713 12.23 38.30 12.02
N HIS A 714 12.21 37.63 10.87
CA HIS A 714 13.24 37.76 9.82
C HIS A 714 12.99 38.97 8.90
N ARG A 715 12.02 39.83 9.23
CA ARG A 715 11.59 40.98 8.42
C ARG A 715 11.17 40.56 7.00
N LEU A 716 10.56 39.39 6.87
CA LEU A 716 10.00 38.91 5.61
C LEU A 716 8.48 39.13 5.58
N ILE A 717 7.95 39.50 4.43
CA ILE A 717 6.52 39.65 4.17
C ILE A 717 6.08 38.52 3.24
N HIS A 718 5.07 37.74 3.63
CA HIS A 718 4.58 36.59 2.88
C HIS A 718 3.84 37.00 1.59
N LYS A 719 3.02 38.07 1.66
CA LYS A 719 2.28 38.71 0.56
C LYS A 719 1.09 37.94 -0.02
N ASP A 720 1.13 36.61 -0.01
CA ASP A 720 0.01 35.76 -0.48
C ASP A 720 -0.46 34.78 0.61
N LEU A 721 -0.64 35.28 1.83
CA LEU A 721 -1.08 34.46 2.96
C LEU A 721 -2.58 34.17 2.84
N HIS A 722 -2.93 32.91 2.59
CA HIS A 722 -4.31 32.45 2.49
C HIS A 722 -4.41 30.95 2.83
N PRO A 723 -5.60 30.38 3.05
CA PRO A 723 -5.75 28.98 3.43
C PRO A 723 -5.16 27.97 2.43
N GLY A 724 -5.13 28.29 1.14
CA GLY A 724 -4.45 27.47 0.12
C GLY A 724 -2.92 27.35 0.27
N ASN A 725 -2.27 28.27 1.00
CA ASN A 725 -0.83 28.31 1.28
C ASN A 725 -0.51 27.88 2.73
N ILE A 726 -1.52 27.39 3.46
CA ILE A 726 -1.37 26.81 4.79
C ILE A 726 -1.64 25.32 4.68
N PHE A 727 -0.71 24.48 5.10
CA PHE A 727 -0.78 23.03 5.00
C PHE A 727 -1.02 22.38 6.36
N ILE A 728 -1.83 21.33 6.40
CA ILE A 728 -2.23 20.69 7.67
C ILE A 728 -1.56 19.33 7.82
N GLY A 729 -0.61 19.23 8.74
CA GLY A 729 -0.05 17.95 9.18
C GLY A 729 -0.95 17.27 10.22
N SER A 730 -0.61 16.02 10.56
CA SER A 730 -1.25 15.28 11.66
C SER A 730 -1.25 16.07 12.97
N THR A 731 -0.09 16.66 13.34
CA THR A 731 0.04 17.42 14.58
C THR A 731 -0.13 18.93 14.36
N PHE A 732 0.62 19.53 13.44
CA PHE A 732 0.73 21.00 13.33
C PHE A 732 0.11 21.57 12.03
N ALA A 733 -0.15 22.87 11.99
CA ALA A 733 -0.31 23.62 10.73
C ALA A 733 1.03 24.21 10.27
N TYR A 734 1.19 24.39 8.96
CA TYR A 734 2.42 24.91 8.36
C TYR A 734 2.13 26.00 7.34
N ILE A 735 2.80 27.15 7.41
CA ILE A 735 2.79 28.14 6.32
C ILE A 735 3.83 27.72 5.26
N GLY A 736 3.44 27.77 3.99
CA GLY A 736 4.31 27.49 2.85
C GLY A 736 4.01 28.40 1.66
N ASP A 737 4.67 28.12 0.54
CA ASP A 737 4.64 28.91 -0.71
C ASP A 737 5.17 30.35 -0.58
N PHE A 738 6.50 30.46 -0.62
CA PHE A 738 7.23 31.73 -0.52
C PHE A 738 7.52 32.37 -1.89
N GLY A 739 6.83 31.95 -2.95
CA GLY A 739 7.09 32.43 -4.33
C GLY A 739 6.89 33.94 -4.52
N PHE A 740 6.17 34.61 -3.62
CA PHE A 740 5.96 36.06 -3.62
C PHE A 740 6.62 36.79 -2.45
N CYS A 741 7.29 36.07 -1.56
CA CYS A 741 7.87 36.61 -0.33
C CYS A 741 8.90 37.70 -0.66
N MET A 742 9.08 38.68 0.23
CA MET A 742 10.11 39.71 0.05
C MET A 742 10.58 40.30 1.40
N PRO A 743 11.78 40.89 1.47
CA PRO A 743 12.24 41.66 2.62
C PRO A 743 11.38 42.92 2.83
N ALA A 744 11.08 43.23 4.09
CA ALA A 744 10.24 44.37 4.46
C ALA A 744 10.87 45.74 4.16
N ASN A 745 12.18 45.80 3.92
CA ASN A 745 12.94 47.00 3.60
C ASN A 745 13.22 47.18 2.10
N GLU A 746 12.76 46.27 1.23
CA GLU A 746 13.04 46.34 -0.20
C GLU A 746 12.16 47.41 -0.88
N ILE A 747 12.81 48.47 -1.36
CA ILE A 747 12.16 49.57 -2.10
C ILE A 747 11.97 49.12 -3.55
N LEU A 748 10.76 48.70 -3.90
CA LEU A 748 10.39 48.40 -5.29
C LEU A 748 10.56 49.66 -6.17
N SER A 749 11.50 49.59 -7.12
CA SER A 749 11.71 50.68 -8.09
C SER A 749 10.42 50.97 -8.89
N ASN A 750 10.12 52.26 -9.09
CA ASN A 750 8.84 52.78 -9.57
C ASN A 750 8.49 52.49 -11.06
N SER A 751 9.13 51.53 -11.73
CA SER A 751 9.18 51.51 -13.21
C SER A 751 8.21 50.57 -13.94
N THR A 752 7.36 49.80 -13.26
CA THR A 752 6.27 49.07 -13.95
C THR A 752 4.98 49.14 -13.14
N LYS A 753 3.87 49.52 -13.79
CA LYS A 753 2.49 49.52 -13.25
C LYS A 753 2.32 48.34 -12.27
N LYS A 754 2.23 48.63 -10.95
CA LYS A 754 2.23 47.65 -9.87
C LYS A 754 1.03 46.72 -10.02
N LYS A 755 1.26 45.57 -10.62
CA LYS A 755 0.30 44.48 -10.81
C LYS A 755 -0.01 43.89 -9.43
N ILE A 756 -1.25 44.01 -8.97
CA ILE A 756 -1.70 43.51 -7.67
C ILE A 756 -2.00 42.02 -7.81
N TYR A 757 -1.36 41.15 -7.02
CA TYR A 757 -1.56 39.71 -7.11
C TYR A 757 -1.97 39.15 -5.73
N GLY A 758 -2.91 38.21 -5.70
CA GLY A 758 -3.29 37.50 -4.47
C GLY A 758 -4.72 36.96 -4.49
N VAL A 759 -5.23 36.56 -3.33
CA VAL A 759 -6.62 36.08 -3.14
C VAL A 759 -7.47 37.16 -2.47
N MET A 760 -8.27 37.88 -3.26
CA MET A 760 -8.99 39.11 -2.87
C MET A 760 -9.61 39.13 -1.45
N PRO A 761 -10.38 38.12 -1.00
CA PRO A 761 -10.94 38.12 0.36
C PRO A 761 -9.93 38.24 1.51
N TYR A 762 -8.66 37.87 1.30
CA TYR A 762 -7.60 37.94 2.30
C TYR A 762 -6.70 39.16 2.12
N MET A 763 -6.84 39.91 1.02
CA MET A 763 -5.98 41.05 0.73
C MET A 763 -6.39 42.26 1.55
N ALA A 764 -5.42 42.88 2.22
CA ALA A 764 -5.66 44.10 2.97
C ALA A 764 -6.13 45.25 2.06
N PRO A 765 -7.00 46.15 2.53
CA PRO A 765 -7.63 47.17 1.70
C PRO A 765 -6.62 48.16 1.10
N GLU A 766 -5.50 48.43 1.77
CA GLU A 766 -4.41 49.22 1.20
C GLU A 766 -3.72 48.54 0.01
N ILE A 767 -3.66 47.21 -0.01
CA ILE A 767 -3.07 46.42 -1.10
C ILE A 767 -4.00 46.39 -2.30
N LEU A 768 -5.32 46.26 -2.07
CA LEU A 768 -6.31 46.37 -3.14
C LEU A 768 -6.22 47.72 -3.87
N ARG A 769 -5.79 48.77 -3.16
CA ARG A 769 -5.50 50.11 -3.71
C ARG A 769 -4.15 50.24 -4.41
N GLY A 770 -3.33 49.20 -4.43
CA GLY A 770 -2.00 49.21 -5.03
C GLY A 770 -0.90 49.83 -4.17
N LYS A 771 -1.14 50.03 -2.86
CA LYS A 771 -0.04 50.33 -1.92
C LYS A 771 0.86 49.10 -1.76
N LEU A 772 2.06 49.31 -1.24
CA LEU A 772 3.04 48.24 -1.04
C LEU A 772 2.60 47.29 0.08
N HIS A 773 2.96 46.02 -0.06
CA HIS A 773 2.81 45.05 1.02
C HIS A 773 3.69 45.42 2.21
N THR A 774 3.17 45.14 3.39
CA THR A 774 3.82 45.36 4.69
C THR A 774 3.60 44.16 5.59
N LEU A 775 4.35 44.05 6.70
CA LEU A 775 4.07 43.04 7.73
C LEU A 775 2.62 43.13 8.22
N ALA A 776 2.08 44.34 8.36
CA ALA A 776 0.69 44.59 8.75
C ALA A 776 -0.33 44.09 7.70
N SER A 777 0.04 44.01 6.41
CA SER A 777 -0.84 43.44 5.37
C SER A 777 -0.97 41.91 5.48
N ASP A 778 0.08 41.20 5.92
CA ASP A 778 -0.03 39.77 6.27
C ASP A 778 -0.89 39.57 7.52
N VAL A 779 -0.81 40.48 8.50
CA VAL A 779 -1.66 40.45 9.71
C VAL A 779 -3.15 40.58 9.38
N TYR A 780 -3.50 41.43 8.41
CA TYR A 780 -4.86 41.50 7.91
C TYR A 780 -5.32 40.14 7.36
N SER A 781 -4.48 39.54 6.52
CA SER A 781 -4.74 38.22 5.93
C SER A 781 -4.94 37.16 7.02
N LEU A 782 -4.09 37.19 8.06
CA LEU A 782 -4.19 36.32 9.23
C LEU A 782 -5.55 36.50 9.93
N GLY A 783 -6.00 37.74 10.20
CA GLY A 783 -7.29 38.00 10.84
C GLY A 783 -8.47 37.35 10.10
N VAL A 784 -8.48 37.44 8.76
CA VAL A 784 -9.48 36.79 7.91
C VAL A 784 -9.40 35.26 8.02
N ILE A 785 -8.19 34.68 8.01
CA ILE A 785 -7.95 33.24 8.14
C ILE A 785 -8.41 32.71 9.51
N LEU A 786 -8.12 33.44 10.60
CA LEU A 786 -8.58 33.08 11.93
C LEU A 786 -10.11 32.95 11.97
N ASN A 787 -10.82 33.93 11.40
CA ASN A 787 -12.27 33.89 11.34
C ASN A 787 -12.79 32.72 10.49
N GLU A 788 -12.14 32.39 9.38
CA GLU A 788 -12.52 31.23 8.55
C GLU A 788 -12.30 29.89 9.28
N ILE A 789 -11.24 29.74 10.07
CA ILE A 789 -11.05 28.50 10.87
C ILE A 789 -12.17 28.35 11.91
N ILE A 790 -12.59 29.45 12.52
CA ILE A 790 -13.65 29.47 13.53
C ILE A 790 -15.02 29.16 12.89
N THR A 791 -15.33 29.80 11.77
CA THR A 791 -16.64 29.69 11.11
C THR A 791 -16.74 28.49 10.17
N VAL A 792 -15.62 28.03 9.62
CA VAL A 792 -15.53 27.07 8.49
C VAL A 792 -16.19 27.61 7.21
N ILE A 793 -16.53 28.90 7.18
CA ILE A 793 -17.18 29.56 6.05
C ILE A 793 -16.14 30.40 5.32
N PRO A 794 -15.87 30.12 4.03
CA PRO A 794 -14.98 30.97 3.26
C PRO A 794 -15.50 32.41 3.20
N PRO A 795 -14.64 33.42 3.39
CA PRO A 795 -15.04 34.82 3.42
C PRO A 795 -15.67 35.23 2.09
N PHE A 796 -16.80 35.93 2.17
CA PHE A 796 -17.55 36.46 1.02
C PHE A 796 -17.99 35.42 -0.02
N SER A 797 -18.18 34.16 0.41
CA SER A 797 -18.55 33.02 -0.46
C SER A 797 -19.87 33.18 -1.21
N ASN A 798 -20.79 34.00 -0.71
CA ASN A 798 -22.11 34.23 -1.28
C ASN A 798 -22.15 35.33 -2.37
N GLN A 799 -21.01 35.91 -2.76
CA GLN A 799 -20.97 37.01 -3.74
C GLN A 799 -19.79 36.90 -4.72
N PRO A 800 -19.88 37.56 -5.89
CA PRO A 800 -18.74 37.60 -6.81
C PRO A 800 -17.52 38.27 -6.17
N HIS A 801 -16.34 37.75 -6.48
CA HIS A 801 -15.08 38.42 -6.15
C HIS A 801 -14.72 39.32 -7.35
N ASP A 802 -15.12 40.57 -7.34
CA ASP A 802 -14.84 41.52 -8.41
C ASP A 802 -14.57 42.93 -7.85
N HIS A 803 -14.61 43.95 -8.71
CA HIS A 803 -14.36 45.33 -8.30
C HIS A 803 -15.31 45.83 -7.19
N PHE A 804 -16.57 45.40 -7.15
CA PHE A 804 -17.51 45.83 -6.11
C PHE A 804 -17.17 45.24 -4.76
N LEU A 805 -16.69 43.99 -4.71
CA LEU A 805 -16.20 43.43 -3.45
C LEU A 805 -14.98 44.19 -2.95
N ALA A 806 -14.05 44.56 -3.84
CA ALA A 806 -12.90 45.38 -3.47
C ALA A 806 -13.33 46.76 -2.92
N LEU A 807 -14.32 47.41 -3.56
CA LEU A 807 -14.93 48.66 -3.06
C LEU A 807 -15.54 48.47 -1.66
N ASP A 808 -16.31 47.40 -1.47
CA ASP A 808 -16.97 47.11 -0.20
C ASP A 808 -15.95 46.86 0.93
N VAL A 809 -14.88 46.11 0.65
CA VAL A 809 -13.79 45.89 1.61
C VAL A 809 -13.09 47.19 2.00
N CYS A 810 -12.81 48.08 1.05
CA CYS A 810 -12.27 49.42 1.33
C CYS A 810 -13.26 50.28 2.13
N ARG A 811 -14.58 50.14 1.93
CA ARG A 811 -15.62 50.83 2.71
C ARG A 811 -15.87 50.22 4.09
N GLY A 812 -15.14 49.17 4.45
CA GLY A 812 -15.18 48.61 5.79
C GLY A 812 -15.95 47.30 5.93
N LEU A 813 -16.40 46.68 4.83
CA LEU A 813 -16.96 45.33 4.87
C LEU A 813 -15.93 44.35 5.43
N ARG A 814 -16.35 43.52 6.40
CA ARG A 814 -15.56 42.43 6.97
C ARG A 814 -16.39 41.14 7.00
N PRO A 815 -15.75 39.96 7.06
CA PRO A 815 -16.44 38.72 7.33
C PRO A 815 -17.18 38.74 8.68
N ASN A 816 -18.35 38.11 8.75
CA ASN A 816 -19.08 37.98 10.02
C ASN A 816 -18.33 37.07 10.99
N ILE A 817 -18.19 37.53 12.25
CA ILE A 817 -17.68 36.71 13.35
C ILE A 817 -18.87 36.07 14.06
N ARG A 818 -18.79 34.78 14.37
CA ARG A 818 -19.84 34.07 15.12
C ARG A 818 -20.00 34.61 16.53
N GLU A 819 -21.24 34.75 16.99
CA GLU A 819 -21.57 35.23 18.34
C GLU A 819 -20.93 34.39 19.44
N GLU A 820 -20.78 33.08 19.22
CA GLU A 820 -20.19 32.14 20.16
C GLU A 820 -18.67 32.26 20.28
N THR A 821 -18.01 33.02 19.40
CA THR A 821 -16.56 33.24 19.47
C THR A 821 -16.21 33.98 20.78
N PRO A 822 -15.18 33.56 21.55
CA PRO A 822 -14.77 34.28 22.75
C PRO A 822 -14.47 35.76 22.47
N ASP A 823 -14.96 36.68 23.31
CA ASP A 823 -14.92 38.11 23.00
C ASP A 823 -13.50 38.63 22.82
N SER A 824 -12.53 38.17 23.62
CA SER A 824 -11.14 38.57 23.42
C SER A 824 -10.55 38.10 22.08
N LEU A 825 -11.02 36.95 21.56
CA LEU A 825 -10.66 36.46 20.24
C LEU A 825 -11.36 37.24 19.12
N LYS A 826 -12.63 37.65 19.33
CA LYS A 826 -13.34 38.57 18.41
C LYS A 826 -12.57 39.88 18.29
N GLU A 827 -12.18 40.47 19.42
CA GLU A 827 -11.44 41.73 19.45
C GLU A 827 -10.04 41.60 18.83
N LEU A 828 -9.36 40.46 19.04
CA LEU A 828 -8.09 40.18 18.36
C LEU A 828 -8.25 40.11 16.84
N ILE A 829 -9.26 39.39 16.35
CA ILE A 829 -9.58 39.31 14.91
C ILE A 829 -9.89 40.69 14.35
N LYS A 830 -10.70 41.48 15.07
CA LYS A 830 -11.05 42.85 14.69
C LYS A 830 -9.84 43.77 14.57
N LYS A 831 -8.92 43.70 15.53
CA LYS A 831 -7.66 44.45 15.47
C LYS A 831 -6.77 44.00 14.31
N CYS A 832 -6.73 42.70 14.00
CA CYS A 832 -5.92 42.19 12.90
C CYS A 832 -6.36 42.74 11.53
N TRP A 833 -7.66 42.89 11.29
CA TRP A 833 -8.19 43.37 10.00
C TRP A 833 -8.63 44.84 9.99
N ASP A 834 -8.07 45.66 10.89
CA ASP A 834 -8.31 47.11 10.92
C ASP A 834 -7.95 47.75 9.57
N ALA A 835 -8.77 48.70 9.11
CA ALA A 835 -8.54 49.43 7.87
C ALA A 835 -7.21 50.21 7.88
N ASN A 836 -6.81 50.75 9.04
CA ASN A 836 -5.51 51.37 9.23
C ASN A 836 -4.43 50.32 9.60
N PRO A 837 -3.40 50.11 8.76
CA PRO A 837 -2.33 49.15 9.05
C PRO A 837 -1.60 49.39 10.38
N GLU A 838 -1.50 50.64 10.83
CA GLU A 838 -0.79 51.02 12.07
C GLU A 838 -1.53 50.60 13.34
N ASN A 839 -2.85 50.41 13.27
CA ASN A 839 -3.66 49.93 14.38
C ASN A 839 -3.59 48.40 14.55
N ARG A 840 -3.03 47.69 13.57
CA ARG A 840 -2.95 46.23 13.60
C ARG A 840 -1.83 45.78 14.53
N PRO A 841 -2.05 44.76 15.36
CA PRO A 841 -1.01 44.22 16.22
C PRO A 841 0.08 43.55 15.39
N THR A 842 1.30 43.53 15.90
CA THR A 842 2.39 42.74 15.34
C THR A 842 2.12 41.24 15.51
N SER A 843 2.75 40.41 14.68
CA SER A 843 2.68 38.94 14.81
C SER A 843 3.09 38.45 16.21
N GLY A 844 4.06 39.14 16.84
CA GLY A 844 4.54 38.83 18.17
C GLY A 844 3.51 39.12 19.26
N GLU A 845 2.80 40.26 19.17
CA GLU A 845 1.71 40.60 20.08
C GLU A 845 0.52 39.64 19.96
N ILE A 846 0.18 39.22 18.73
CA ILE A 846 -0.86 38.22 18.47
C ILE A 846 -0.48 36.89 19.12
N LEU A 847 0.74 36.40 18.87
CA LEU A 847 1.24 35.15 19.43
C LEU A 847 1.27 35.19 20.97
N HIS A 848 1.73 36.32 21.54
CA HIS A 848 1.74 36.52 22.98
C HIS A 848 0.32 36.45 23.57
N THR A 849 -0.62 37.20 22.99
CA THR A 849 -2.04 37.22 23.41
C THR A 849 -2.65 35.82 23.37
N LEU A 850 -2.46 35.10 22.26
CA LEU A 850 -2.97 33.73 22.12
C LEU A 850 -2.31 32.79 23.11
N SER A 851 -0.99 32.86 23.31
CA SER A 851 -0.26 31.98 24.24
C SER A 851 -0.77 32.12 25.68
N TYR A 852 -1.07 33.35 26.10
CA TYR A 852 -1.57 33.64 27.44
C TYR A 852 -3.01 33.16 27.64
N GLN A 853 -3.86 33.29 26.61
CA GLN A 853 -5.28 32.98 26.69
C GLN A 853 -5.65 31.57 26.22
N LEU A 854 -4.71 30.80 25.65
CA LEU A 854 -4.97 29.52 25.00
C LEU A 854 -5.67 28.52 25.92
N ASN A 855 -5.15 28.34 27.15
CA ASN A 855 -5.75 27.42 28.12
C ASN A 855 -7.17 27.87 28.51
N THR A 856 -7.37 29.19 28.66
CA THR A 856 -8.69 29.77 28.94
C THR A 856 -9.66 29.45 27.80
N TYR A 857 -9.27 29.70 26.54
CA TYR A 857 -10.10 29.41 25.36
C TYR A 857 -10.44 27.92 25.22
N LYS A 858 -9.51 27.03 25.55
CA LYS A 858 -9.73 25.58 25.54
C LYS A 858 -10.70 25.13 26.63
N SER A 859 -10.67 25.79 27.78
CA SER A 859 -11.52 25.46 28.94
C SER A 859 -12.93 26.05 28.88
N MET A 860 -13.19 26.99 27.96
CA MET A 860 -14.49 27.66 27.86
C MET A 860 -15.61 26.67 27.49
N PRO A 861 -16.69 26.62 28.30
CA PRO A 861 -17.89 25.87 27.97
C PRO A 861 -18.65 26.66 26.90
N LEU A 862 -18.25 26.53 25.65
CA LEU A 862 -19.06 26.99 24.54
C LEU A 862 -20.39 26.24 24.63
N LYS A 863 -21.52 26.97 24.85
CA LYS A 863 -22.89 26.43 24.66
C LYS A 863 -22.81 25.60 23.41
N ARG A 864 -22.95 24.26 23.55
CA ARG A 864 -22.63 23.26 22.51
C ARG A 864 -22.49 23.93 21.14
N LEU A 865 -21.27 24.04 20.62
CA LEU A 865 -21.09 23.92 19.18
C LEU A 865 -21.71 22.56 18.85
N SER A 866 -23.01 22.54 18.61
CA SER A 866 -23.80 21.35 18.34
C SER A 866 -23.44 20.90 16.94
N TYR A 867 -22.23 20.37 16.79
CA TYR A 867 -21.84 19.50 15.68
C TYR A 867 -22.50 18.13 15.81
N ASN A 868 -23.74 18.08 16.32
CA ASN A 868 -24.72 17.08 15.98
C ASN A 868 -25.62 17.72 14.91
N PHE A 869 -25.26 17.50 13.65
CA PHE A 869 -26.10 17.71 12.48
C PHE A 869 -27.34 16.79 12.45
N ASN A 870 -27.92 16.48 13.61
CA ASN A 870 -29.12 15.67 13.77
C ASN A 870 -29.93 16.26 14.93
N GLU A 871 -30.69 17.31 14.64
CA GLU A 871 -32.04 17.51 15.15
C GLU A 871 -32.69 18.65 14.36
N SER A 872 -33.66 18.26 13.51
CA SER A 872 -34.73 19.06 12.91
C SER A 872 -34.40 20.40 12.24
N THR A 873 -34.57 20.42 10.91
CA THR A 873 -34.95 21.56 10.06
C THR A 873 -34.00 22.77 10.04
N ASN A 874 -32.97 22.70 9.16
CA ASN A 874 -32.35 23.81 8.39
C ASN A 874 -30.92 23.54 7.89
N VAL A 875 -30.45 22.28 7.90
CA VAL A 875 -29.13 21.92 7.34
C VAL A 875 -29.03 22.14 5.83
N THR A 876 -30.16 22.00 5.13
CA THR A 876 -30.21 22.25 3.68
C THR A 876 -30.14 23.71 3.29
N ASN A 877 -30.14 24.69 4.22
CA ASN A 877 -30.09 26.13 3.89
C ASN A 877 -28.74 26.80 4.20
N LEU A 878 -27.92 26.27 5.13
CA LEU A 878 -26.61 26.87 5.47
C LEU A 878 -25.46 26.30 4.64
N LEU A 879 -25.53 25.01 4.28
CA LEU A 879 -24.58 24.37 3.35
C LEU A 879 -25.01 24.54 1.88
N SER A 880 -26.22 25.06 1.63
CA SER A 880 -26.71 25.46 0.31
C SER A 880 -26.55 26.95 0.02
N SER A 881 -25.74 27.68 0.78
CA SER A 881 -25.17 28.89 0.18
C SER A 881 -24.20 28.39 -0.88
N GLU A 882 -24.73 28.11 -2.08
CA GLU A 882 -23.94 27.83 -3.26
C GLU A 882 -22.87 28.89 -3.31
N VAL A 883 -21.60 28.47 -3.16
CA VAL A 883 -20.47 29.37 -3.34
C VAL A 883 -20.72 30.04 -4.69
N HIS A 884 -20.84 31.35 -4.66
CA HIS A 884 -21.25 32.10 -5.84
C HIS A 884 -20.30 31.71 -6.98
N PRO A 885 -20.78 31.36 -8.19
CA PRO A 885 -19.91 30.81 -9.24
C PRO A 885 -18.72 31.71 -9.64
N LYS A 886 -18.83 33.01 -9.36
CA LYS A 886 -17.79 34.04 -9.56
C LYS A 886 -16.95 34.34 -8.30
N ALA A 887 -17.13 33.60 -7.21
CA ALA A 887 -16.25 33.63 -6.05
C ALA A 887 -15.02 32.78 -6.35
N THR A 888 -13.84 33.39 -6.26
CA THR A 888 -12.57 32.76 -6.62
C THR A 888 -11.59 32.83 -5.46
N TYR A 889 -11.08 31.69 -5.03
CA TYR A 889 -10.16 31.55 -3.89
C TYR A 889 -8.75 31.09 -4.30
N THR A 890 -8.41 31.30 -5.56
CA THR A 890 -7.07 31.10 -6.10
C THR A 890 -6.46 32.46 -6.43
N SER A 891 -5.16 32.57 -6.27
CA SER A 891 -4.46 33.83 -6.49
C SER A 891 -4.57 34.24 -7.96
N ARG A 892 -4.81 35.53 -8.22
CA ARG A 892 -4.91 36.08 -9.58
C ARG A 892 -4.50 37.54 -9.62
N LEU A 893 -4.28 38.02 -10.84
CA LEU A 893 -3.94 39.41 -11.09
C LEU A 893 -5.16 40.32 -11.00
N PHE A 894 -5.00 41.44 -10.30
CA PHE A 894 -5.98 42.51 -10.19
C PHE A 894 -5.43 43.83 -10.73
N ASN A 895 -6.33 44.63 -11.28
CA ASN A 895 -6.08 45.98 -11.75
C ASN A 895 -7.28 46.85 -11.39
N PHE A 896 -7.34 47.28 -10.12
CA PHE A 896 -8.37 48.22 -9.67
C PHE A 896 -7.86 49.64 -9.84
N GLN A 897 -8.67 50.47 -10.49
CA GLN A 897 -8.44 51.91 -10.57
C GLN A 897 -9.41 52.59 -9.61
N LYS A 898 -8.96 53.64 -8.91
CA LYS A 898 -9.80 54.56 -8.11
C LYS A 898 -10.65 53.89 -7.00
N LEU A 899 -10.06 53.11 -6.08
CA LEU A 899 -10.73 52.65 -4.86
C LEU A 899 -10.69 53.73 -3.74
N PRO A 900 -11.73 53.84 -2.86
CA PRO A 900 -11.82 54.85 -1.79
C PRO A 900 -10.83 54.57 -0.64
N GLU A 901 -10.56 55.57 0.22
CA GLU A 901 -9.67 55.38 1.38
C GLU A 901 -10.26 54.31 2.33
N PRO A 902 -9.44 53.37 2.83
CA PRO A 902 -9.93 52.33 3.72
C PRO A 902 -10.49 52.93 5.01
N ILE A 903 -11.72 52.56 5.35
CA ILE A 903 -12.36 52.92 6.63
C ILE A 903 -12.80 51.67 7.39
N ASN A 904 -12.93 51.79 8.70
CA ASN A 904 -13.61 50.77 9.52
C ASN A 904 -15.10 51.09 9.55
N CYS A 905 -15.94 50.10 9.24
CA CYS A 905 -17.38 50.24 9.37
C CYS A 905 -17.79 49.86 10.80
N PRO A 906 -18.42 50.77 11.57
CA PRO A 906 -18.75 50.55 12.98
C PRO A 906 -19.81 49.47 13.19
N ASP A 907 -20.75 49.32 12.24
CA ASP A 907 -21.78 48.28 12.25
C ASP A 907 -21.79 47.47 10.95
N GLN A 908 -21.46 46.18 11.05
CA GLN A 908 -21.46 45.26 9.91
C GLN A 908 -22.87 44.78 9.53
N GLN A 909 -23.85 44.83 10.44
CA GLN A 909 -25.24 44.45 10.15
C GLN A 909 -25.93 45.49 9.27
N GLU A 910 -25.57 46.77 9.44
CA GLU A 910 -26.09 47.90 8.65
C GLU A 910 -25.25 48.20 7.40
N PHE A 911 -24.21 47.42 7.10
CA PHE A 911 -23.34 47.68 5.95
C PHE A 911 -24.10 47.55 4.61
N ILE A 912 -24.17 48.65 3.86
CA ILE A 912 -24.80 48.68 2.54
C ILE A 912 -23.77 48.35 1.45
N SER A 913 -23.97 47.22 0.74
CA SER A 913 -23.09 46.83 -0.37
C SER A 913 -23.16 47.81 -1.55
N SER A 914 -22.00 48.11 -2.13
CA SER A 914 -21.86 48.96 -3.33
C SER A 914 -22.64 48.40 -4.52
N ARG A 915 -22.82 47.08 -4.62
CA ARG A 915 -23.67 46.46 -5.64
C ARG A 915 -25.13 46.85 -5.48
N TYR A 916 -25.60 46.97 -4.25
CA TYR A 916 -26.97 47.36 -3.95
C TYR A 916 -27.18 48.84 -4.25
N ILE A 917 -26.20 49.68 -3.90
CA ILE A 917 -26.17 51.10 -4.26
C ILE A 917 -26.26 51.27 -5.79
N GLU A 918 -25.44 50.55 -6.56
CA GLU A 918 -25.47 50.59 -8.02
C GLU A 918 -26.83 50.12 -8.58
N LYS A 919 -27.41 49.05 -8.02
CA LYS A 919 -28.75 48.57 -8.41
C LYS A 919 -29.85 49.60 -8.15
N ILE A 920 -29.75 50.38 -7.07
CA ILE A 920 -30.67 51.49 -6.81
C ILE A 920 -30.45 52.61 -7.82
N GLN A 921 -29.19 53.03 -8.02
CA GLN A 921 -28.84 54.12 -8.94
C GLN A 921 -29.22 53.82 -10.40
N SER A 922 -29.08 52.56 -10.82
CA SER A 922 -29.47 52.08 -12.15
C SER A 922 -30.97 51.79 -12.27
N GLY A 923 -31.76 52.00 -11.22
CA GLY A 923 -33.21 51.80 -11.20
C GLY A 923 -33.65 50.33 -11.20
N GLN A 924 -32.73 49.39 -10.97
CA GLN A 924 -33.02 47.95 -10.89
C GLN A 924 -33.75 47.56 -9.59
N VAL A 925 -33.62 48.37 -8.53
CA VAL A 925 -34.32 48.19 -7.24
C VAL A 925 -34.87 49.54 -6.77
N LYS A 926 -36.15 49.59 -6.37
CA LYS A 926 -36.87 50.85 -6.14
C LYS A 926 -36.80 51.42 -4.72
N ASN A 927 -36.56 50.62 -3.67
CA ASN A 927 -36.61 51.08 -2.27
C ASN A 927 -35.57 50.39 -1.37
N LEU A 928 -35.05 51.12 -0.38
CA LEU A 928 -34.49 50.57 0.87
C LEU A 928 -35.63 50.43 1.87
N HIS A 929 -35.84 49.23 2.41
CA HIS A 929 -36.53 49.06 3.69
C HIS A 929 -35.49 48.64 4.72
N SER A 930 -34.79 49.62 5.28
CA SER A 930 -34.26 49.55 6.64
C SER A 930 -34.13 50.98 7.14
N ASP A 931 -34.82 51.27 8.23
CA ASP A 931 -34.56 52.45 9.04
C ASP A 931 -33.09 52.39 9.50
N GLU A 932 -32.41 53.54 9.54
CA GLU A 932 -31.03 53.77 10.04
C GLU A 932 -29.86 53.57 9.04
N CYS A 933 -29.49 54.67 8.36
CA CYS A 933 -28.14 55.30 8.36
C CYS A 933 -28.04 56.31 7.20
N LEU A 934 -28.17 57.61 7.51
CA LEU A 934 -28.07 58.73 6.55
C LEU A 934 -26.65 59.31 6.43
N ASP A 935 -25.66 58.77 7.14
CA ASP A 935 -24.36 59.45 7.33
C ASP A 935 -23.21 58.98 6.42
N CYS A 936 -23.44 58.05 5.50
CA CYS A 936 -22.51 57.85 4.40
C CYS A 936 -22.82 58.82 3.26
N ASN A 937 -22.37 60.07 3.42
CA ASN A 937 -22.41 61.09 2.39
C ASN A 937 -22.05 60.50 1.02
N ILE A 938 -23.01 60.60 0.09
CA ILE A 938 -22.83 60.39 -1.34
C ILE A 938 -21.85 61.46 -1.81
N MET A 939 -20.55 61.21 -1.72
CA MET A 939 -19.58 61.94 -2.52
C MET A 939 -19.62 61.35 -3.93
N ASN A 940 -20.11 62.18 -4.86
CA ASN A 940 -20.02 62.00 -6.30
C ASN A 940 -18.66 61.42 -6.71
N ILE A 941 -18.70 60.36 -7.49
CA ILE A 941 -17.55 59.90 -8.28
C ILE A 941 -17.82 60.35 -9.71
N ASP A 942 -17.13 61.42 -10.11
CA ASP A 942 -16.74 61.66 -11.51
C ASP A 942 -15.35 61.03 -11.78
#